data_AF-A0A7C5ASX1-F1
#
_entry.id   AF-A0A7C5ASX1-F1
#
_cell.length_a   1.000
_cell.length_b   1.000
_cell.length_c   1.000
_cell.angle_alpha   90.00
_cell.angle_beta   90.00
_cell.angle_gamma   90.00
#
_symmetry.space_group_name_H-M   'P 1'
#
loop_
_entity.id
_entity.type
_entity.pdbx_description
1 polymer ?
#
loop_
_entity_poly.entity_id
_entity_poly.type
_entity_poly.pdbx_seq_one_letter_code
_entity_poly.pdbx_strand_id
1 'polypeptide(L)'
;MTFTFFYQSVQFVKTVRYLLPIYPTMALMAAYGLVYAWDWARRPRRGRLLWLRRLARGALRAIVVLVIIGTGLWAVAFTSIYTRPVTRVAASRWIFQNIPKGATLSYELWDDALPLNVDGRLADASYRQIRMDLYWEDVPEKREQLYQWLQDTEYIILSSNRLYGSIPRLPLRYPVTRRYYQALFSGELGYDLIATFTSYPRIFGLEIVDDAADESFTVYDHPKVLIFKKRPDFSLENVKAILGGYPLDRVVRMLPKQVSAAPNGLMLYRSEWAAQQAGGTWAEIFDPNSLMNQLPLLWWLLILEGLGWLAFPLAVAALGALRDRGFALAKVVGLLLWGYVTWLLPSLKWLPYTRQLIAGALVGLAVLSLGVGLWRRAAIGAFLKARWRLIIVYEVAFLAAFGAFLWVRCNNPDLWHPVTGGEKPMDLAYLTAILKSVSFPPYDPWFAGGAMNYYYFGWVLLASIIKLTGIVPEVAYNLAIPTLFALVFSGAVGIVYNLTATGGEDEKGWFSRPLRYGLAGGCLLALLGNLGELTLVVGGLRQLGEGVTFQTHVPFLQAIVQVGAGLWQVLSKRTPLPFRSEWWYWNPTRVMRYGEINEFPFFSFLYGDLHAHVIAMMLALLALGVALQVALRGRALHQGEDLPGATRWPGALGRLGLSTDMAFSLGLGSLVLGALWATNTWDYPTYTLIFLIALAIGAYEERQRLDRQAVLWLGVRGALTVVASYLLLGPFHGRFGSAYSQIELWRGPRTPLKDYLVIHGVFLFILAFYLIALAFRPGVRNGLARTVRFFGRHWKRRWRAWALYERWVRCPTLGYSLAWVALAVGGA
;
A
#
# COMPACT_ATOMS: atom_id res chain seq x y z
N MET A 1 -13.21 5.52 -30.81
CA MET A 1 -11.78 5.91 -30.82
C MET A 1 -11.17 5.91 -29.41
N THR A 2 -11.58 6.80 -28.50
CA THR A 2 -10.96 6.96 -27.18
C THR A 2 -10.95 5.69 -26.33
N PHE A 3 -12.05 4.94 -26.30
CA PHE A 3 -12.12 3.68 -25.56
C PHE A 3 -11.13 2.65 -26.10
N THR A 4 -11.16 2.36 -27.40
CA THR A 4 -10.26 1.39 -28.05
C THR A 4 -8.79 1.78 -27.90
N PHE A 5 -8.47 3.07 -28.15
CA PHE A 5 -7.12 3.59 -27.99
C PHE A 5 -6.65 3.45 -26.54
N PHE A 6 -7.46 3.88 -25.57
CA PHE A 6 -7.09 3.79 -24.16
C PHE A 6 -6.94 2.34 -23.71
N TYR A 7 -7.92 1.49 -24.01
CA TYR A 7 -7.92 0.08 -23.66
C TYR A 7 -6.68 -0.64 -24.18
N GLN A 8 -6.34 -0.47 -25.47
CA GLN A 8 -5.16 -1.10 -26.07
C GLN A 8 -3.85 -0.49 -25.57
N SER A 9 -3.83 0.82 -25.24
CA SER A 9 -2.61 1.52 -24.79
C SER A 9 -2.20 1.18 -23.36
N VAL A 10 -3.12 0.70 -22.52
CA VAL A 10 -2.85 0.31 -21.12
C VAL A 10 -2.61 -1.19 -20.94
N GLN A 11 -2.68 -2.00 -22.00
CA GLN A 11 -2.36 -3.43 -21.91
C GLN A 11 -0.85 -3.66 -21.73
N PHE A 12 -0.52 -4.79 -21.09
CA PHE A 12 0.87 -5.21 -20.90
C PHE A 12 1.57 -5.51 -22.24
N VAL A 13 0.86 -6.18 -23.17
CA VAL A 13 1.32 -6.40 -24.55
C VAL A 13 0.57 -5.45 -25.47
N LYS A 14 1.30 -4.52 -26.11
CA LYS A 14 0.72 -3.53 -27.02
C LYS A 14 0.59 -4.15 -28.40
N THR A 15 -0.63 -4.49 -28.78
CA THR A 15 -0.90 -5.13 -30.07
C THR A 15 -1.38 -4.08 -31.08
N VAL A 16 -0.42 -3.42 -31.75
CA VAL A 16 -0.67 -2.31 -32.69
C VAL A 16 -1.69 -2.68 -33.77
N ARG A 17 -1.75 -3.95 -34.19
CA ARG A 17 -2.72 -4.46 -35.16
C ARG A 17 -4.19 -4.15 -34.82
N TYR A 18 -4.55 -4.09 -33.53
CA TYR A 18 -5.93 -3.80 -33.12
C TYR A 18 -6.25 -2.31 -33.08
N LEU A 19 -5.26 -1.45 -33.29
CA LEU A 19 -5.49 -0.02 -33.53
C LEU A 19 -5.92 0.25 -34.98
N LEU A 20 -5.72 -0.70 -35.91
CA LEU A 20 -6.00 -0.54 -37.34
C LEU A 20 -7.39 0.06 -37.64
N PRO A 21 -8.50 -0.37 -36.99
CA PRO A 21 -9.83 0.20 -37.25
C PRO A 21 -9.97 1.69 -36.87
N ILE A 22 -9.12 2.21 -35.98
CA ILE A 22 -9.18 3.61 -35.54
C ILE A 22 -8.10 4.49 -36.18
N TYR A 23 -7.10 3.93 -36.85
CA TYR A 23 -6.02 4.68 -37.51
C TYR A 23 -6.52 5.78 -38.46
N PRO A 24 -7.48 5.54 -39.37
CA PRO A 24 -7.99 6.58 -40.27
C PRO A 24 -8.61 7.76 -39.50
N THR A 25 -9.37 7.47 -38.44
CA THR A 25 -9.97 8.52 -37.59
C THR A 25 -8.90 9.30 -36.84
N MET A 26 -7.88 8.62 -36.30
CA MET A 26 -6.76 9.27 -35.62
C MET A 26 -5.98 10.19 -36.56
N ALA A 27 -5.72 9.75 -37.80
CA ALA A 27 -5.06 10.56 -38.82
C ALA A 27 -5.87 11.81 -39.17
N LEU A 28 -7.20 11.68 -39.37
CA LEU A 28 -8.09 12.81 -39.63
C LEU A 28 -8.13 13.80 -38.46
N MET A 29 -8.16 13.31 -37.22
CA MET A 29 -8.13 14.15 -36.02
C MET A 29 -6.78 14.86 -35.85
N ALA A 30 -5.66 14.18 -36.12
CA ALA A 30 -4.34 14.79 -36.11
C ALA A 30 -4.23 15.90 -37.17
N ALA A 31 -4.71 15.64 -38.39
CA ALA A 31 -4.76 16.63 -39.46
C ALA A 31 -5.61 17.85 -39.06
N TYR A 32 -6.83 17.62 -38.54
CA TYR A 32 -7.68 18.69 -38.03
C TYR A 32 -7.00 19.50 -36.91
N GLY A 33 -6.34 18.82 -35.96
CA GLY A 33 -5.61 19.46 -34.86
C GLY A 33 -4.45 20.34 -35.33
N LEU A 34 -3.69 19.88 -36.33
CA LEU A 34 -2.60 20.64 -36.94
C LEU A 34 -3.13 21.88 -37.68
N VAL A 35 -4.19 21.73 -38.49
CA VAL A 35 -4.85 22.85 -39.18
C VAL A 35 -5.42 23.84 -38.17
N TYR A 36 -6.10 23.37 -37.13
CA TYR A 36 -6.64 24.21 -36.07
C TYR A 36 -5.55 24.97 -35.33
N ALA A 37 -4.43 24.32 -34.98
CA ALA A 37 -3.30 24.95 -34.32
C ALA A 37 -2.66 26.02 -35.21
N TRP A 38 -2.53 25.74 -36.51
CA TRP A 38 -2.04 26.67 -37.50
C TRP A 38 -2.94 27.91 -37.63
N ASP A 39 -4.25 27.72 -37.75
CA ASP A 39 -5.23 28.80 -37.85
C ASP A 39 -5.31 29.61 -36.55
N TRP A 40 -5.27 28.96 -35.40
CA TRP A 40 -5.22 29.63 -34.11
C TRP A 40 -3.97 30.52 -33.99
N ALA A 41 -2.82 30.04 -34.47
CA ALA A 41 -1.59 30.83 -34.52
C ALA A 41 -1.67 32.01 -35.51
N ARG A 42 -2.59 31.98 -36.49
CA ARG A 42 -2.83 33.05 -37.47
C ARG A 42 -3.82 34.12 -36.99
N ARG A 43 -4.78 33.79 -36.11
CA ARG A 43 -5.81 34.74 -35.67
C ARG A 43 -5.21 35.96 -34.95
N PRO A 44 -5.48 37.21 -35.40
CA PRO A 44 -5.11 38.41 -34.66
C PRO A 44 -5.98 38.56 -33.42
N ARG A 45 -5.36 38.73 -32.25
CA ARG A 45 -6.06 39.07 -30.99
C ARG A 45 -5.39 40.27 -30.31
N ARG A 46 -6.19 41.26 -29.91
CA ARG A 46 -5.76 42.46 -29.17
C ARG A 46 -5.55 42.14 -27.69
N GLY A 47 -4.47 42.64 -27.07
CA GLY A 47 -4.18 42.51 -25.63
C GLY A 47 -2.76 42.91 -25.22
N ARG A 48 -2.56 43.26 -23.94
CA ARG A 48 -1.34 43.92 -23.38
C ARG A 48 -0.02 43.12 -23.40
N LEU A 49 -0.02 41.80 -23.62
CA LEU A 49 1.21 40.96 -23.68
C LEU A 49 1.56 40.55 -25.13
N LEU A 50 1.96 41.50 -25.97
CA LEU A 50 2.16 41.28 -27.42
C LEU A 50 3.39 40.43 -27.77
N TRP A 51 4.52 40.57 -27.09
CA TRP A 51 5.80 39.95 -27.50
C TRP A 51 5.89 38.45 -27.14
N LEU A 52 5.61 38.07 -25.89
CA LEU A 52 5.53 36.66 -25.44
C LEU A 52 4.53 35.85 -26.28
N ARG A 53 3.41 36.47 -26.67
CA ARG A 53 2.40 35.84 -27.54
C ARG A 53 2.83 35.76 -29.00
N ARG A 54 3.70 36.65 -29.50
CA ARG A 54 4.29 36.53 -30.84
C ARG A 54 5.27 35.36 -30.87
N LEU A 55 6.15 35.24 -29.86
CA LEU A 55 7.07 34.12 -29.72
C LEU A 55 6.33 32.78 -29.60
N ALA A 56 5.31 32.68 -28.74
CA ALA A 56 4.50 31.46 -28.61
C ALA A 56 3.79 31.06 -29.92
N ARG A 57 3.36 32.03 -30.74
CA ARG A 57 2.75 31.75 -32.05
C ARG A 57 3.77 31.32 -33.10
N GLY A 58 4.95 31.95 -33.11
CA GLY A 58 6.07 31.53 -33.96
C GLY A 58 6.50 30.11 -33.63
N ALA A 59 6.64 29.81 -32.34
CA ALA A 59 6.93 28.46 -31.83
C ALA A 59 5.86 27.45 -32.25
N LEU A 60 4.56 27.77 -32.09
CA LEU A 60 3.49 26.84 -32.47
C LEU A 60 3.47 26.55 -33.98
N ARG A 61 3.72 27.56 -34.84
CA ARG A 61 3.84 27.34 -36.29
C ARG A 61 5.05 26.49 -36.64
N ALA A 62 6.19 26.77 -36.01
CA ALA A 62 7.40 25.97 -36.19
C ALA A 62 7.17 24.52 -35.77
N ILE A 63 6.44 24.28 -34.68
CA ILE A 63 6.05 22.93 -34.22
C ILE A 63 5.18 22.24 -35.28
N VAL A 64 4.14 22.90 -35.82
CA VAL A 64 3.28 22.30 -36.86
C VAL A 64 4.10 21.91 -38.10
N VAL A 65 4.97 22.81 -38.58
CA VAL A 65 5.85 22.54 -39.73
C VAL A 65 6.81 21.39 -39.43
N LEU A 66 7.42 21.39 -38.24
CA LEU A 66 8.35 20.35 -37.80
C LEU A 66 7.68 18.98 -37.67
N VAL A 67 6.41 18.92 -37.23
CA VAL A 67 5.64 17.69 -37.21
C VAL A 67 5.40 17.16 -38.62
N ILE A 68 4.92 18.00 -39.55
CA ILE A 68 4.63 17.58 -40.93
C ILE A 68 5.90 17.11 -41.64
N ILE A 69 6.96 17.93 -41.61
CA ILE A 69 8.24 17.60 -42.24
C ILE A 69 8.85 16.37 -41.56
N GLY A 70 8.87 16.33 -40.23
CA GLY A 70 9.41 15.20 -39.48
C GLY A 70 8.72 13.88 -39.79
N THR A 71 7.38 13.86 -39.86
CA THR A 71 6.62 12.67 -40.26
C THR A 71 6.90 12.27 -41.71
N GLY A 72 7.00 13.24 -42.63
CA GLY A 72 7.34 12.97 -44.03
C GLY A 72 8.76 12.40 -44.19
N LEU A 73 9.74 13.00 -43.52
CA LEU A 73 11.13 12.53 -43.52
C LEU A 73 11.23 11.12 -42.95
N TRP A 74 10.53 10.82 -41.85
CA TRP A 74 10.49 9.48 -41.29
C TRP A 74 9.85 8.47 -42.25
N ALA A 75 8.75 8.81 -42.91
CA ALA A 75 8.11 7.94 -43.89
C ALA A 75 9.05 7.59 -45.05
N VAL A 76 9.75 8.59 -45.61
CA VAL A 76 10.75 8.38 -46.65
C VAL A 76 11.88 7.47 -46.14
N ALA A 77 12.43 7.79 -44.96
CA ALA A 77 13.50 6.99 -44.35
C ALA A 77 13.09 5.52 -44.16
N PHE A 78 11.88 5.27 -43.66
CA PHE A 78 11.37 3.92 -43.44
C PHE A 78 11.14 3.18 -44.75
N THR A 79 10.52 3.82 -45.76
CA THR A 79 10.28 3.15 -47.05
C THR A 79 11.56 2.75 -47.78
N SER A 80 12.71 3.36 -47.46
CA SER A 80 14.00 2.98 -48.05
C SER A 80 14.42 1.55 -47.72
N ILE A 81 13.84 0.91 -46.70
CA ILE A 81 14.16 -0.49 -46.38
C ILE A 81 13.73 -1.44 -47.49
N TYR A 82 12.63 -1.12 -48.18
CA TYR A 82 12.04 -1.94 -49.24
C TYR A 82 12.70 -1.77 -50.61
N THR A 83 13.60 -0.79 -50.76
CA THR A 83 14.38 -0.63 -52.02
C THR A 83 15.59 -1.55 -52.07
N ARG A 84 15.82 -2.37 -51.03
CA ARG A 84 16.92 -3.33 -50.89
C ARG A 84 16.34 -4.74 -50.69
N PRO A 85 17.07 -5.80 -51.08
CA PRO A 85 16.67 -7.15 -50.73
C PRO A 85 16.51 -7.31 -49.22
N VAL A 86 15.51 -8.09 -48.80
CA VAL A 86 15.36 -8.48 -47.39
C VAL A 86 16.66 -9.12 -46.90
N THR A 87 17.10 -8.75 -45.70
CA THR A 87 18.38 -9.16 -45.11
C THR A 87 18.55 -10.68 -45.07
N ARG A 88 17.49 -11.44 -44.82
CA ARG A 88 17.49 -12.92 -44.88
C ARG A 88 17.83 -13.47 -46.27
N VAL A 89 17.33 -12.84 -47.34
CA VAL A 89 17.66 -13.20 -48.73
C VAL A 89 19.11 -12.84 -49.04
N ALA A 90 19.55 -11.64 -48.63
CA ALA A 90 20.94 -11.20 -48.81
C ALA A 90 21.92 -12.12 -48.07
N ALA A 91 21.62 -12.48 -46.83
CA ALA A 91 22.38 -13.43 -46.02
C ALA A 91 22.41 -14.82 -46.67
N SER A 92 21.27 -15.31 -47.20
CA SER A 92 21.20 -16.61 -47.87
C SER A 92 22.09 -16.69 -49.09
N ARG A 93 22.08 -15.65 -49.94
CA ARG A 93 22.98 -15.54 -51.10
C ARG A 93 24.44 -15.54 -50.67
N TRP A 94 24.76 -14.80 -49.60
CA TRP A 94 26.10 -14.78 -49.06
C TRP A 94 26.53 -16.14 -48.50
N ILE A 95 25.66 -16.84 -47.77
CA ILE A 95 25.90 -18.19 -47.25
C ILE A 95 26.24 -19.14 -48.39
N PHE A 96 25.41 -19.19 -49.45
CA PHE A 96 25.66 -20.06 -50.59
C PHE A 96 26.95 -19.75 -51.38
N GLN A 97 27.51 -18.54 -51.22
CA GLN A 97 28.75 -18.14 -51.88
C GLN A 97 29.99 -18.37 -51.00
N ASN A 98 29.86 -18.26 -49.67
CA ASN A 98 30.99 -18.18 -48.75
C ASN A 98 31.10 -19.37 -47.79
N ILE A 99 30.01 -20.11 -47.54
CA ILE A 99 30.03 -21.25 -46.63
C ILE A 99 30.11 -22.57 -47.42
N PRO A 100 31.09 -23.45 -47.14
CA PRO A 100 31.25 -24.73 -47.84
C PRO A 100 30.01 -25.62 -47.75
N LYS A 101 29.69 -26.30 -48.86
CA LYS A 101 28.63 -27.31 -48.87
C LYS A 101 28.97 -28.45 -47.89
N GLY A 102 27.95 -28.98 -47.22
CA GLY A 102 28.09 -29.99 -46.18
C GLY A 102 28.34 -29.43 -44.77
N ALA A 103 28.63 -28.13 -44.64
CA ALA A 103 28.80 -27.50 -43.33
C ALA A 103 27.52 -27.56 -42.49
N THR A 104 27.71 -27.62 -41.17
CA THR A 104 26.60 -27.66 -40.20
C THR A 104 26.21 -26.27 -39.72
N LEU A 105 24.98 -25.86 -39.99
CA LEU A 105 24.43 -24.54 -39.65
C LEU A 105 23.36 -24.67 -38.56
N SER A 106 23.33 -23.78 -37.58
CA SER A 106 22.21 -23.73 -36.64
C SER A 106 21.16 -22.69 -37.01
N TYR A 107 19.93 -22.94 -36.56
CA TYR A 107 18.86 -21.95 -36.52
C TYR A 107 18.05 -22.10 -35.22
N GLU A 108 17.39 -21.02 -34.81
CA GLU A 108 16.63 -20.99 -33.56
C GLU A 108 15.16 -21.34 -33.79
N LEU A 109 14.58 -22.19 -32.93
CA LEU A 109 13.15 -22.47 -32.95
C LEU A 109 12.38 -21.15 -32.73
N TRP A 110 11.37 -20.88 -33.57
CA TRP A 110 10.60 -19.63 -33.68
C TRP A 110 11.22 -18.52 -34.53
N ASP A 111 12.38 -18.74 -35.16
CA ASP A 111 12.92 -17.84 -36.19
C ASP A 111 13.10 -18.58 -37.54
N ASP A 112 13.43 -17.83 -38.59
CA ASP A 112 13.61 -18.38 -39.93
C ASP A 112 14.95 -19.12 -40.04
N ALA A 113 14.92 -20.36 -40.53
CA ALA A 113 16.12 -21.12 -40.86
C ALA A 113 16.80 -20.51 -42.09
N LEU A 114 18.12 -20.28 -42.01
CA LEU A 114 18.93 -19.78 -43.11
C LEU A 114 19.99 -20.82 -43.52
N PRO A 115 20.34 -20.90 -44.82
CA PRO A 115 19.85 -20.06 -45.92
C PRO A 115 18.42 -20.42 -46.35
N LEU A 116 17.71 -19.46 -46.94
CA LEU A 116 16.44 -19.66 -47.65
C LEU A 116 16.68 -20.31 -49.01
N ASN A 117 15.66 -20.98 -49.56
CA ASN A 117 15.69 -21.48 -50.93
C ASN A 117 15.56 -20.32 -51.93
N VAL A 118 16.68 -19.87 -52.49
CA VAL A 118 16.75 -18.72 -53.40
C VAL A 118 17.66 -19.00 -54.59
N ASP A 119 17.37 -18.36 -55.72
CA ASP A 119 18.17 -18.46 -56.97
C ASP A 119 18.44 -19.92 -57.42
N GLY A 120 17.45 -20.81 -57.22
CA GLY A 120 17.53 -22.23 -57.59
C GLY A 120 18.41 -23.10 -56.68
N ARG A 121 18.92 -22.56 -55.56
CA ARG A 121 19.69 -23.32 -54.56
C ARG A 121 18.80 -23.76 -53.41
N LEU A 122 18.89 -25.05 -53.06
CA LEU A 122 18.15 -25.64 -51.94
C LEU A 122 19.04 -25.75 -50.70
N ALA A 123 18.54 -25.26 -49.56
CA ALA A 123 19.25 -25.25 -48.28
C ALA A 123 19.54 -26.68 -47.79
N ASP A 124 18.52 -27.53 -47.74
CA ASP A 124 18.61 -28.92 -47.26
C ASP A 124 19.52 -29.79 -48.13
N ALA A 125 19.67 -29.44 -49.41
CA ALA A 125 20.59 -30.14 -50.31
C ALA A 125 22.06 -29.69 -50.16
N SER A 126 22.30 -28.55 -49.50
CA SER A 126 23.62 -27.91 -49.43
C SER A 126 24.23 -27.94 -48.03
N TYR A 127 23.44 -28.01 -46.96
CA TYR A 127 23.89 -27.87 -45.58
C TYR A 127 23.15 -28.80 -44.64
N ARG A 128 23.82 -29.19 -43.54
CA ARG A 128 23.16 -29.86 -42.41
C ARG A 128 22.62 -28.79 -41.46
N GLN A 129 21.32 -28.76 -41.20
CA GLN A 129 20.73 -27.78 -40.29
C GLN A 129 20.42 -28.38 -38.91
N ILE A 130 20.84 -27.68 -37.85
CA ILE A 130 20.55 -28.02 -36.45
C ILE A 130 19.58 -26.99 -35.89
N ARG A 131 18.43 -27.46 -35.39
CA ARG A 131 17.47 -26.62 -34.69
C ARG A 131 17.84 -26.50 -33.22
N MET A 132 18.06 -25.27 -32.75
CA MET A 132 18.26 -24.95 -31.35
C MET A 132 16.95 -24.49 -30.71
N ASP A 133 16.42 -25.25 -29.75
CA ASP A 133 15.23 -24.86 -28.99
C ASP A 133 15.63 -24.08 -27.72
N LEU A 134 15.95 -22.79 -27.92
CA LEU A 134 16.44 -21.94 -26.83
C LEU A 134 15.30 -21.39 -25.95
N TYR A 135 14.04 -21.50 -26.36
CA TYR A 135 12.87 -21.13 -25.54
C TYR A 135 12.47 -22.22 -24.53
N TRP A 136 12.90 -23.47 -24.74
CA TRP A 136 12.81 -24.51 -23.72
C TRP A 136 13.43 -24.03 -22.40
N GLU A 137 12.86 -24.37 -21.26
CA GLU A 137 13.35 -23.90 -19.96
C GLU A 137 14.76 -24.40 -19.66
N ASP A 138 15.56 -23.61 -18.94
CA ASP A 138 16.92 -23.98 -18.56
C ASP A 138 16.89 -25.06 -17.48
N VAL A 139 16.72 -26.31 -17.90
CA VAL A 139 16.79 -27.52 -17.08
C VAL A 139 18.10 -28.28 -17.39
N PRO A 140 18.57 -29.16 -16.50
CA PRO A 140 19.80 -29.93 -16.74
C PRO A 140 19.85 -30.60 -18.11
N GLU A 141 18.73 -31.15 -18.57
CA GLU A 141 18.58 -31.82 -19.87
C GLU A 141 18.82 -30.86 -21.04
N LYS A 142 18.25 -29.64 -20.98
CA LYS A 142 18.48 -28.61 -22.00
C LYS A 142 19.94 -28.20 -22.05
N ARG A 143 20.60 -28.09 -20.89
CA ARG A 143 22.01 -27.69 -20.83
C ARG A 143 22.90 -28.72 -21.53
N GLU A 144 22.68 -30.02 -21.30
CA GLU A 144 23.40 -31.06 -22.02
C GLU A 144 23.10 -31.01 -23.53
N GLN A 145 21.84 -30.80 -23.90
CA GLN A 145 21.45 -30.64 -25.29
C GLN A 145 22.11 -29.42 -25.97
N LEU A 146 22.26 -28.31 -25.24
CA LEU A 146 22.95 -27.11 -25.70
C LEU A 146 24.44 -27.37 -25.95
N TYR A 147 25.11 -28.16 -25.10
CA TYR A 147 26.48 -28.58 -25.34
C TYR A 147 26.61 -29.37 -26.64
N GLN A 148 25.70 -30.31 -26.88
CA GLN A 148 25.69 -31.10 -28.10
C GLN A 148 25.44 -30.24 -29.35
N TRP A 149 24.48 -29.32 -29.30
CA TRP A 149 24.24 -28.39 -30.41
C TRP A 149 25.48 -27.55 -30.73
N LEU A 150 26.17 -27.02 -29.71
CA LEU A 150 27.38 -26.21 -29.91
C LEU A 150 28.58 -27.03 -30.40
N GLN A 151 28.69 -28.29 -29.97
CA GLN A 151 29.70 -29.21 -30.45
C GLN A 151 29.52 -29.52 -31.95
N ASP A 152 28.28 -29.76 -32.38
CA ASP A 152 27.99 -30.18 -33.75
C ASP A 152 27.89 -29.00 -34.75
N THR A 153 27.54 -27.80 -34.28
CA THR A 153 27.32 -26.63 -35.15
C THR A 153 28.63 -26.00 -35.61
N GLU A 154 28.84 -25.77 -36.90
CA GLU A 154 30.01 -25.01 -37.40
C GLU A 154 29.72 -23.51 -37.53
N TYR A 155 28.48 -23.16 -37.87
CA TYR A 155 28.04 -21.78 -38.01
C TYR A 155 26.75 -21.54 -37.23
N ILE A 156 26.77 -20.55 -36.34
CA ILE A 156 25.58 -20.10 -35.63
C ILE A 156 24.96 -18.94 -36.40
N ILE A 157 23.71 -19.10 -36.83
CA ILE A 157 22.99 -18.08 -37.59
C ILE A 157 21.83 -17.55 -36.75
N LEU A 158 21.91 -16.26 -36.42
CA LEU A 158 20.81 -15.53 -35.78
C LEU A 158 20.09 -14.74 -36.87
N SER A 159 18.88 -15.17 -37.24
CA SER A 159 18.12 -14.56 -38.34
C SER A 159 17.30 -13.34 -37.92
N SER A 160 17.15 -13.08 -36.61
CA SER A 160 16.61 -11.84 -36.04
C SER A 160 16.98 -11.67 -34.57
N ASN A 161 16.51 -10.59 -33.91
CA ASN A 161 16.66 -10.36 -32.47
C ASN A 161 15.59 -11.01 -31.59
N ARG A 162 14.71 -11.86 -32.15
CA ARG A 162 13.56 -12.44 -31.45
C ARG A 162 13.94 -13.12 -30.13
N LEU A 163 14.93 -14.02 -30.13
CA LEU A 163 15.29 -14.77 -28.93
C LEU A 163 16.33 -14.04 -28.07
N TYR A 164 17.42 -13.56 -28.67
CA TYR A 164 18.46 -12.86 -27.91
C TYR A 164 17.99 -11.49 -27.37
N GLY A 165 16.95 -10.89 -27.94
CA GLY A 165 16.32 -9.67 -27.44
C GLY A 165 15.31 -9.90 -26.31
N SER A 166 14.71 -11.10 -26.22
CA SER A 166 13.63 -11.43 -25.28
C SER A 166 14.08 -12.29 -24.10
N ILE A 167 14.82 -13.39 -24.34
CA ILE A 167 15.22 -14.36 -23.32
C ILE A 167 16.08 -13.73 -22.21
N PRO A 168 17.10 -12.90 -22.50
CA PRO A 168 17.92 -12.27 -21.45
C PRO A 168 17.15 -11.38 -20.48
N ARG A 169 15.90 -10.99 -20.80
CA ARG A 169 15.02 -10.21 -19.91
C ARG A 169 14.43 -11.05 -18.77
N LEU A 170 14.59 -12.38 -18.80
CA LEU A 170 14.07 -13.32 -17.81
C LEU A 170 15.21 -14.13 -17.14
N PRO A 171 16.14 -13.48 -16.42
CA PRO A 171 17.36 -14.12 -15.92
C PRO A 171 17.12 -15.24 -14.91
N LEU A 172 16.00 -15.22 -14.18
CA LEU A 172 15.62 -16.28 -13.23
C LEU A 172 15.01 -17.51 -13.91
N ARG A 173 14.51 -17.34 -15.14
CA ARG A 173 13.93 -18.42 -15.94
C ARG A 173 14.93 -19.03 -16.93
N TYR A 174 15.84 -18.21 -17.45
CA TYR A 174 16.83 -18.59 -18.47
C TYR A 174 18.27 -18.16 -18.11
N PRO A 175 18.83 -18.57 -16.95
CA PRO A 175 20.16 -18.16 -16.52
C PRO A 175 21.28 -18.61 -17.46
N VAL A 176 21.21 -19.84 -17.98
CA VAL A 176 22.22 -20.44 -18.87
C VAL A 176 22.08 -19.90 -20.28
N THR A 177 20.86 -19.82 -20.82
CA THR A 177 20.64 -19.31 -22.17
C THR A 177 21.00 -17.83 -22.29
N ARG A 178 20.74 -17.03 -21.23
CA ARG A 178 21.25 -15.66 -21.15
C ARG A 178 22.77 -15.62 -21.25
N ARG A 179 23.48 -16.48 -20.51
CA ARG A 179 24.94 -16.55 -20.54
C ARG A 179 25.48 -17.02 -21.88
N TYR A 180 24.79 -17.96 -22.54
CA TYR A 180 25.09 -18.40 -23.90
C TYR A 180 25.15 -17.21 -24.87
N TYR A 181 24.12 -16.36 -24.92
CA TYR A 181 24.14 -15.18 -25.80
C TYR A 181 25.26 -14.20 -25.42
N GLN A 182 25.46 -13.93 -24.13
CA GLN A 182 26.56 -13.06 -23.69
C GLN A 182 27.93 -13.57 -24.15
N ALA A 183 28.19 -14.87 -24.00
CA ALA A 183 29.43 -15.51 -24.41
C ALA A 183 29.59 -15.59 -25.95
N LEU A 184 28.48 -15.76 -26.68
CA LEU A 184 28.47 -15.75 -28.15
C LEU A 184 28.85 -14.35 -28.67
N PHE A 185 28.23 -13.30 -28.15
CA PHE A 185 28.51 -11.92 -28.58
C PHE A 185 29.88 -11.40 -28.13
N SER A 186 30.42 -11.88 -26.99
CA SER A 186 31.78 -11.52 -26.56
C SER A 186 32.88 -12.34 -27.24
N GLY A 187 32.54 -13.43 -27.94
CA GLY A 187 33.49 -14.34 -28.57
C GLY A 187 34.11 -15.38 -27.61
N GLU A 188 33.74 -15.37 -26.33
CA GLU A 188 34.19 -16.34 -25.31
C GLU A 188 33.75 -17.77 -25.62
N LEU A 189 32.64 -17.94 -26.36
CA LEU A 189 32.11 -19.25 -26.72
C LEU A 189 32.94 -19.99 -27.79
N GLY A 190 33.98 -19.35 -28.35
CA GLY A 190 34.79 -19.91 -29.44
C GLY A 190 34.16 -19.72 -30.82
N TYR A 191 33.39 -18.65 -31.00
CA TYR A 191 32.76 -18.27 -32.26
C TYR A 191 33.05 -16.81 -32.58
N ASP A 192 33.37 -16.51 -33.84
CA ASP A 192 33.62 -15.16 -34.32
C ASP A 192 32.49 -14.69 -35.24
N LEU A 193 32.04 -13.44 -35.07
CA LEU A 193 31.08 -12.82 -35.98
C LEU A 193 31.76 -12.53 -37.32
N ILE A 194 31.33 -13.22 -38.39
CA ILE A 194 31.94 -13.13 -39.73
C ILE A 194 31.11 -12.31 -40.72
N ALA A 195 29.81 -12.18 -40.50
CA ALA A 195 28.93 -11.38 -41.36
C ALA A 195 27.74 -10.81 -40.60
N THR A 196 27.33 -9.60 -40.98
CA THR A 196 26.16 -8.89 -40.47
C THR A 196 25.38 -8.32 -41.64
N PHE A 197 24.06 -8.54 -41.66
CA PHE A 197 23.16 -7.98 -42.68
C PHE A 197 22.07 -7.15 -42.00
N THR A 198 21.97 -5.89 -42.42
CA THR A 198 20.98 -4.91 -41.92
C THR A 198 20.33 -4.19 -43.09
N SER A 199 19.13 -3.66 -42.88
CA SER A 199 18.46 -2.75 -43.81
C SER A 199 17.81 -1.61 -43.02
N TYR A 200 18.63 -0.79 -42.36
CA TYR A 200 18.14 0.31 -41.52
C TYR A 200 17.44 1.40 -42.34
N PRO A 201 16.39 2.06 -41.80
CA PRO A 201 15.80 3.24 -42.40
C PRO A 201 16.87 4.29 -42.73
N ARG A 202 16.85 4.84 -43.96
CA ARG A 202 17.90 5.74 -44.44
C ARG A 202 17.33 6.97 -45.13
N ILE A 203 17.84 8.14 -44.78
CA ILE A 203 17.47 9.40 -45.44
C ILE A 203 18.69 10.31 -45.62
N PHE A 204 18.83 10.89 -46.82
CA PHE A 204 19.98 11.73 -47.19
C PHE A 204 21.35 11.10 -46.89
N GLY A 205 21.45 9.78 -47.03
CA GLY A 205 22.67 9.05 -46.72
C GLY A 205 22.85 8.68 -45.24
N LEU A 206 22.07 9.26 -44.33
CA LEU A 206 22.09 8.97 -42.88
C LEU A 206 21.24 7.75 -42.56
N GLU A 207 21.82 6.78 -41.85
CA GLU A 207 21.13 5.59 -41.36
C GLU A 207 20.59 5.82 -39.96
N ILE A 208 19.37 5.35 -39.72
CA ILE A 208 18.72 5.40 -38.41
C ILE A 208 18.73 3.98 -37.84
N VAL A 209 19.62 3.74 -36.88
CA VAL A 209 19.74 2.42 -36.23
C VAL A 209 18.56 2.23 -35.28
N ASP A 210 17.67 1.30 -35.61
CA ASP A 210 16.45 1.00 -34.87
C ASP A 210 16.48 -0.38 -34.21
N ASP A 211 17.68 -0.95 -33.97
CA ASP A 211 17.88 -2.22 -33.26
C ASP A 211 17.17 -2.31 -31.90
N ALA A 212 16.96 -1.16 -31.24
CA ALA A 212 16.30 -1.05 -29.94
C ALA A 212 14.76 -0.99 -30.02
N ALA A 213 14.19 -0.96 -31.23
CA ALA A 213 12.75 -0.94 -31.44
C ALA A 213 12.11 -2.28 -31.02
N ASP A 214 10.79 -2.26 -30.86
CA ASP A 214 10.01 -3.45 -30.51
C ASP A 214 10.16 -4.56 -31.57
N GLU A 215 10.08 -5.83 -31.15
CA GLU A 215 10.19 -6.98 -32.04
C GLU A 215 9.23 -6.89 -33.24
N SER A 216 8.01 -6.41 -33.01
CA SER A 216 6.99 -6.24 -34.06
C SER A 216 7.37 -5.22 -35.12
N PHE A 217 8.36 -4.36 -34.87
CA PHE A 217 8.82 -3.33 -35.78
C PHE A 217 10.00 -3.77 -36.67
N THR A 218 10.91 -4.61 -36.16
CA THR A 218 12.16 -4.94 -36.85
C THR A 218 12.21 -6.37 -37.40
N VAL A 219 11.58 -7.35 -36.73
CA VAL A 219 11.73 -8.78 -37.09
C VAL A 219 11.05 -9.14 -38.42
N TYR A 220 10.02 -8.40 -38.81
CA TYR A 220 9.22 -8.69 -39.99
C TYR A 220 9.74 -8.00 -41.25
N ASP A 221 10.04 -6.70 -41.21
CA ASP A 221 10.37 -5.92 -42.41
C ASP A 221 11.87 -5.90 -42.73
N HIS A 222 12.73 -5.76 -41.72
CA HIS A 222 14.18 -5.57 -41.89
C HIS A 222 15.02 -6.18 -40.76
N PRO A 223 14.94 -7.50 -40.50
CA PRO A 223 15.61 -8.13 -39.37
C PRO A 223 17.14 -8.05 -39.50
N LYS A 224 17.84 -7.91 -38.39
CA LYS A 224 19.31 -7.97 -38.34
C LYS A 224 19.76 -9.44 -38.31
N VAL A 225 20.44 -9.87 -39.38
CA VAL A 225 21.01 -11.23 -39.47
C VAL A 225 22.47 -11.21 -39.08
N LEU A 226 22.87 -12.14 -38.21
CA LEU A 226 24.24 -12.30 -37.73
C LEU A 226 24.71 -13.74 -37.99
N ILE A 227 25.91 -13.89 -38.54
CA ILE A 227 26.51 -15.19 -38.83
C ILE A 227 27.81 -15.29 -38.06
N PHE A 228 27.90 -16.29 -37.20
CA PHE A 228 29.07 -16.61 -36.42
C PHE A 228 29.73 -17.89 -36.93
N LYS A 229 31.07 -17.92 -36.98
CA LYS A 229 31.86 -19.09 -37.37
C LYS A 229 32.58 -19.67 -36.17
N LYS A 230 32.51 -20.99 -36.00
CA LYS A 230 33.29 -21.72 -34.99
C LYS A 230 34.79 -21.54 -35.26
N ARG A 231 35.54 -21.18 -34.22
CA ARG A 231 37.00 -21.05 -34.31
C ARG A 231 37.71 -22.41 -34.22
N PRO A 232 38.92 -22.54 -34.78
CA PRO A 232 39.71 -23.77 -34.69
C PRO A 232 40.08 -24.17 -33.25
N ASP A 233 40.17 -23.21 -32.33
CA ASP A 233 40.47 -23.41 -30.89
C ASP A 233 39.21 -23.70 -30.05
N PHE A 234 38.05 -23.95 -30.68
CA PHE A 234 36.82 -24.27 -29.95
C PHE A 234 37.02 -25.50 -29.05
N SER A 235 36.74 -25.33 -27.75
CA SER A 235 36.81 -26.39 -26.76
C SER A 235 35.48 -26.55 -26.04
N LEU A 236 34.92 -27.76 -26.08
CA LEU A 236 33.70 -28.08 -25.34
C LEU A 236 33.90 -27.98 -23.82
N GLU A 237 35.11 -28.24 -23.33
CA GLU A 237 35.43 -28.08 -21.91
C GLU A 237 35.34 -26.60 -21.49
N ASN A 238 35.81 -25.68 -22.32
CA ASN A 238 35.66 -24.24 -22.09
C ASN A 238 34.18 -23.83 -22.09
N VAL A 239 33.38 -24.34 -23.03
CA VAL A 239 31.93 -24.10 -23.06
C VAL A 239 31.24 -24.61 -21.77
N LYS A 240 31.60 -25.82 -21.31
CA LYS A 240 31.09 -26.39 -20.04
C LYS A 240 31.52 -25.54 -18.84
N ALA A 241 32.74 -25.01 -18.82
CA ALA A 241 33.19 -24.09 -17.78
C ALA A 241 32.40 -22.77 -17.77
N ILE A 242 32.09 -22.22 -18.94
CA ILE A 242 31.33 -20.96 -19.09
C ILE A 242 29.86 -21.12 -18.66
N LEU A 243 29.22 -22.24 -19.01
CA LEU A 243 27.78 -22.44 -18.87
C LEU A 243 27.38 -23.37 -17.69
N GLY A 244 28.33 -24.06 -17.07
CA GLY A 244 28.06 -25.08 -16.05
C GLY A 244 27.70 -24.54 -14.66
N GLY A 245 28.15 -23.33 -14.31
CA GLY A 245 28.07 -22.76 -12.95
C GLY A 245 26.69 -22.29 -12.46
N TYR A 246 25.60 -22.68 -13.11
CA TYR A 246 24.25 -22.22 -12.78
C TYR A 246 23.42 -23.32 -12.08
N PRO A 247 22.82 -23.04 -10.90
CA PRO A 247 21.93 -23.96 -10.20
C PRO A 247 20.57 -24.00 -10.91
N LEU A 248 20.37 -25.01 -11.76
CA LEU A 248 19.15 -25.16 -12.57
C LEU A 248 17.96 -25.75 -11.79
N ASP A 249 18.19 -26.27 -10.59
CA ASP A 249 17.18 -26.69 -9.62
C ASP A 249 16.34 -25.52 -9.07
N ARG A 250 16.83 -24.27 -9.24
CA ARG A 250 16.22 -23.05 -8.70
C ARG A 250 15.55 -22.17 -9.74
N VAL A 251 15.36 -22.68 -10.96
CA VAL A 251 14.72 -21.92 -12.04
C VAL A 251 13.25 -21.67 -11.69
N VAL A 252 12.86 -20.40 -11.63
CA VAL A 252 11.49 -20.02 -11.28
C VAL A 252 10.68 -19.80 -12.55
N ARG A 253 9.57 -20.53 -12.70
CA ARG A 253 8.60 -20.31 -13.79
C ARG A 253 7.85 -19.01 -13.52
N MET A 254 8.26 -17.95 -14.19
CA MET A 254 7.67 -16.62 -14.05
C MET A 254 7.27 -16.03 -15.40
N LEU A 255 6.14 -15.33 -15.40
CA LEU A 255 5.73 -14.46 -16.49
C LEU A 255 6.57 -13.18 -16.48
N PRO A 256 6.80 -12.55 -17.65
CA PRO A 256 7.53 -11.27 -17.73
C PRO A 256 6.99 -10.16 -16.81
N LYS A 257 5.66 -10.14 -16.61
CA LYS A 257 5.01 -9.21 -15.68
C LYS A 257 5.40 -9.46 -14.23
N GLN A 258 5.61 -10.72 -13.83
CA GLN A 258 6.03 -11.09 -12.48
C GLN A 258 7.51 -10.76 -12.23
N VAL A 259 8.37 -10.96 -13.23
CA VAL A 259 9.79 -10.54 -13.16
C VAL A 259 9.91 -9.03 -13.02
N SER A 260 9.08 -8.26 -13.73
CA SER A 260 9.08 -6.79 -13.60
C SER A 260 8.69 -6.33 -12.18
N ALA A 261 7.84 -7.09 -11.49
CA ALA A 261 7.40 -6.79 -10.13
C ALA A 261 8.42 -7.23 -9.06
N ALA A 262 9.20 -8.28 -9.33
CA ALA A 262 10.24 -8.79 -8.44
C ALA A 262 11.49 -9.21 -9.26
N PRO A 263 12.28 -8.24 -9.75
CA PRO A 263 13.34 -8.49 -10.74
C PRO A 263 14.47 -9.42 -10.25
N ASN A 264 14.58 -9.58 -8.93
CA ASN A 264 15.54 -10.45 -8.26
C ASN A 264 14.86 -11.50 -7.37
N GLY A 265 13.56 -11.76 -7.53
CA GLY A 265 12.84 -12.73 -6.72
C GLY A 265 12.87 -12.44 -5.22
N LEU A 266 12.85 -11.14 -4.84
CA LEU A 266 13.00 -10.64 -3.47
C LEU A 266 14.41 -10.84 -2.86
N MET A 267 15.40 -11.30 -3.61
CA MET A 267 16.78 -11.41 -3.12
C MET A 267 17.43 -10.04 -2.93
N LEU A 268 18.21 -9.85 -1.86
CA LEU A 268 19.06 -8.66 -1.74
C LEU A 268 20.18 -8.71 -2.78
N TYR A 269 20.59 -7.54 -3.28
CA TYR A 269 21.81 -7.47 -4.09
C TYR A 269 23.03 -7.83 -3.23
N ARG A 270 24.12 -8.34 -3.85
CA ARG A 270 25.33 -8.76 -3.11
C ARG A 270 25.89 -7.65 -2.21
N SER A 271 25.90 -6.40 -2.69
CA SER A 271 26.33 -5.24 -1.91
C SER A 271 25.39 -4.93 -0.74
N GLU A 272 24.07 -5.07 -0.94
CA GLU A 272 23.08 -4.90 0.13
C GLU A 272 23.23 -5.99 1.18
N TRP A 273 23.39 -7.25 0.76
CA TRP A 273 23.59 -8.38 1.67
C TRP A 273 24.87 -8.23 2.49
N ALA A 274 25.98 -7.87 1.86
CA ALA A 274 27.24 -7.59 2.56
C ALA A 274 27.07 -6.44 3.57
N ALA A 275 26.34 -5.38 3.20
CA ALA A 275 26.04 -4.29 4.12
C ALA A 275 25.19 -4.74 5.32
N GLN A 276 24.19 -5.62 5.13
CA GLN A 276 23.42 -6.17 6.24
C GLN A 276 24.29 -7.05 7.16
N GLN A 277 25.25 -7.81 6.61
CA GLN A 277 26.17 -8.63 7.40
C GLN A 277 27.17 -7.80 8.21
N ALA A 278 27.52 -6.60 7.74
CA ALA A 278 28.39 -5.67 8.45
C ALA A 278 27.70 -4.92 9.61
N GLY A 279 26.41 -5.16 9.88
CA GLY A 279 25.60 -4.44 10.86
C GLY A 279 25.90 -4.69 12.34
N GLY A 280 27.03 -5.33 12.67
CA GLY A 280 27.45 -5.67 14.03
C GLY A 280 26.82 -6.95 14.60
N THR A 281 27.34 -7.41 15.73
CA THR A 281 26.81 -8.56 16.47
C THR A 281 25.73 -8.14 17.47
N TRP A 282 24.89 -9.08 17.93
CA TRP A 282 23.85 -8.77 18.91
C TRP A 282 24.41 -8.20 20.22
N ALA A 283 25.54 -8.74 20.71
CA ALA A 283 26.21 -8.27 21.91
C ALA A 283 26.81 -6.87 21.76
N GLU A 284 27.24 -6.48 20.55
CA GLU A 284 27.70 -5.12 20.27
C GLU A 284 26.53 -4.12 20.24
N ILE A 285 25.37 -4.54 19.74
CA ILE A 285 24.20 -3.66 19.60
C ILE A 285 23.40 -3.60 20.91
N PHE A 286 23.45 -4.61 21.78
CA PHE A 286 22.70 -4.66 23.03
C PHE A 286 23.59 -5.16 24.16
N ASP A 287 23.98 -4.26 25.06
CA ASP A 287 24.71 -4.59 26.29
C ASP A 287 23.72 -4.74 27.46
N PRO A 288 23.49 -5.97 27.96
CA PRO A 288 22.57 -6.21 29.08
C PRO A 288 22.97 -5.49 30.36
N ASN A 289 24.24 -5.12 30.53
CA ASN A 289 24.75 -4.47 31.73
C ASN A 289 24.66 -2.94 31.67
N SER A 290 24.27 -2.38 30.53
CA SER A 290 24.16 -0.93 30.34
C SER A 290 23.13 -0.31 31.29
N LEU A 291 23.34 0.97 31.64
CA LEU A 291 22.42 1.75 32.49
C LEU A 291 20.96 1.72 31.99
N MET A 292 20.78 1.66 30.68
CA MET A 292 19.48 1.60 30.03
C MET A 292 18.76 0.27 30.33
N ASN A 293 19.49 -0.84 30.40
CA ASN A 293 18.94 -2.16 30.75
C ASN A 293 18.78 -2.38 32.27
N GLN A 294 19.49 -1.60 33.09
CA GLN A 294 19.26 -1.60 34.55
C GLN A 294 17.94 -0.92 34.93
N LEU A 295 17.53 0.11 34.19
CA LEU A 295 16.28 0.85 34.40
C LEU A 295 15.47 1.02 33.09
N PRO A 296 15.08 -0.09 32.43
CA PRO A 296 14.53 -0.05 31.07
C PRO A 296 13.20 0.69 31.02
N LEU A 297 12.38 0.54 32.06
CA LEU A 297 11.10 1.23 32.20
C LEU A 297 11.26 2.76 32.23
N LEU A 298 12.23 3.28 32.99
CA LEU A 298 12.46 4.71 33.13
C LEU A 298 12.86 5.33 31.79
N TRP A 299 13.87 4.76 31.13
CA TRP A 299 14.38 5.29 29.86
C TRP A 299 13.36 5.16 28.73
N TRP A 300 12.58 4.08 28.71
CA TRP A 300 11.51 3.89 27.75
C TRP A 300 10.44 4.98 27.88
N LEU A 301 9.95 5.24 29.10
CA LEU A 301 8.97 6.30 29.36
C LEU A 301 9.55 7.69 29.07
N LEU A 302 10.80 7.97 29.44
CA LEU A 302 11.44 9.27 29.15
C LEU A 302 11.49 9.56 27.65
N ILE A 303 11.80 8.57 26.81
CA ILE A 303 11.81 8.74 25.36
C ILE A 303 10.39 8.96 24.83
N LEU A 304 9.40 8.19 25.29
CA LEU A 304 8.00 8.36 24.86
C LEU A 304 7.43 9.74 25.24
N GLU A 305 7.66 10.17 26.48
CA GLU A 305 7.27 11.50 26.95
C GLU A 305 8.00 12.60 26.19
N GLY A 306 9.32 12.44 26.02
CA GLY A 306 10.14 13.36 25.23
C GLY A 306 9.62 13.52 23.81
N LEU A 307 9.33 12.42 23.11
CA LEU A 307 8.74 12.45 21.77
C LEU A 307 7.39 13.16 21.74
N GLY A 308 6.53 12.92 22.73
CA GLY A 308 5.24 13.61 22.86
C GLY A 308 5.39 15.13 22.98
N TRP A 309 6.24 15.59 23.91
CA TRP A 309 6.48 17.03 24.12
C TRP A 309 7.20 17.69 22.95
N LEU A 310 8.18 17.01 22.33
CA LEU A 310 8.84 17.50 21.13
C LEU A 310 7.86 17.57 19.95
N ALA A 311 6.91 16.66 19.82
CA ALA A 311 5.93 16.74 18.75
C ALA A 311 4.78 17.71 19.01
N PHE A 312 4.55 18.11 20.27
CA PHE A 312 3.39 18.92 20.63
C PHE A 312 3.27 20.24 19.84
N PRO A 313 4.33 21.05 19.64
CA PRO A 313 4.23 22.23 18.77
C PRO A 313 3.82 21.93 17.33
N LEU A 314 4.27 20.80 16.78
CA LEU A 314 3.91 20.33 15.44
C LEU A 314 2.46 19.83 15.39
N ALA A 315 2.02 19.13 16.45
CA ALA A 315 0.64 18.74 16.62
C ALA A 315 -0.28 19.98 16.70
N VAL A 316 0.10 21.03 17.43
CA VAL A 316 -0.67 22.29 17.47
C VAL A 316 -0.77 22.95 16.09
N ALA A 317 0.30 22.88 15.28
CA ALA A 317 0.28 23.42 13.92
C ALA A 317 -0.61 22.61 12.96
N ALA A 318 -0.64 21.28 13.08
CA ALA A 318 -1.41 20.39 12.21
C ALA A 318 -2.84 20.12 12.68
N LEU A 319 -3.07 20.08 13.99
CA LEU A 319 -4.31 19.69 14.68
C LEU A 319 -4.91 20.86 15.48
N GLY A 320 -4.62 22.08 15.07
CA GLY A 320 -4.98 23.28 15.82
C GLY A 320 -6.49 23.55 15.94
N ALA A 321 -7.37 22.93 15.14
CA ALA A 321 -8.82 23.08 15.28
C ALA A 321 -9.41 22.14 16.35
N LEU A 322 -8.65 21.11 16.77
CA LEU A 322 -9.01 20.30 17.92
C LEU A 322 -8.97 21.13 19.21
N ARG A 323 -9.88 20.84 20.15
CA ARG A 323 -10.03 21.54 21.43
C ARG A 323 -8.85 21.26 22.37
N ASP A 324 -8.26 20.08 22.28
CA ASP A 324 -7.01 19.72 22.96
C ASP A 324 -5.73 20.09 22.16
N ARG A 325 -5.90 20.72 20.99
CA ARG A 325 -4.82 21.07 20.05
C ARG A 325 -3.94 19.88 19.64
N GLY A 326 -4.47 18.66 19.71
CA GLY A 326 -3.77 17.43 19.35
C GLY A 326 -2.84 16.87 20.43
N PHE A 327 -2.90 17.35 21.68
CA PHE A 327 -2.05 16.86 22.76
C PHE A 327 -2.19 15.34 22.98
N ALA A 328 -3.41 14.80 22.97
CA ALA A 328 -3.66 13.37 23.15
C ALA A 328 -2.99 12.48 22.09
N LEU A 329 -2.71 13.05 20.89
CA LEU A 329 -2.08 12.34 19.77
C LEU A 329 -0.60 12.72 19.60
N ALA A 330 -0.07 13.63 20.42
CA ALA A 330 1.27 14.18 20.25
C ALA A 330 2.36 13.08 20.34
N LYS A 331 2.20 12.12 21.25
CA LYS A 331 3.12 10.96 21.36
C LYS A 331 3.17 10.14 20.07
N VAL A 332 2.02 9.88 19.43
CA VAL A 332 1.95 9.15 18.15
C VAL A 332 2.53 10.00 17.01
N VAL A 333 2.25 11.31 16.98
CA VAL A 333 2.83 12.24 16.00
C VAL A 333 4.36 12.25 16.11
N GLY A 334 4.90 12.32 17.34
CA GLY A 334 6.35 12.30 17.57
C GLY A 334 6.98 11.00 17.14
N LEU A 335 6.38 9.87 17.52
CA LEU A 335 6.84 8.55 17.11
C LEU A 335 6.84 8.38 15.59
N LEU A 336 5.78 8.85 14.91
CA LEU A 336 5.65 8.77 13.46
C LEU A 336 6.64 9.69 12.74
N LEU A 337 6.76 10.96 13.12
CA LEU A 337 7.66 11.91 12.45
C LEU A 337 9.12 11.52 12.63
N TRP A 338 9.50 11.18 13.85
CA TRP A 338 10.85 10.73 14.16
C TRP A 338 11.15 9.39 13.48
N GLY A 339 10.29 8.39 13.65
CA GLY A 339 10.43 7.07 13.04
C GLY A 339 10.41 7.10 11.50
N TYR A 340 9.69 8.04 10.90
CA TYR A 340 9.70 8.24 9.46
C TYR A 340 11.07 8.71 8.96
N VAL A 341 11.73 9.66 9.66
CA VAL A 341 13.06 10.14 9.28
C VAL A 341 14.12 9.04 9.48
N THR A 342 14.05 8.29 10.58
CA THR A 342 14.97 7.18 10.85
C THR A 342 14.80 6.02 9.87
N TRP A 343 13.62 5.87 9.28
CA TRP A 343 13.35 4.92 8.21
C TRP A 343 13.72 5.44 6.81
N LEU A 344 13.41 6.71 6.51
CA LEU A 344 13.54 7.26 5.16
C LEU A 344 15.00 7.36 4.73
N LEU A 345 15.87 7.90 5.58
CA LEU A 345 17.28 8.14 5.22
C LEU A 345 18.04 6.83 4.92
N PRO A 346 17.85 5.73 5.67
CA PRO A 346 18.41 4.42 5.31
C PRO A 346 17.69 3.72 4.17
N SER A 347 16.39 4.00 3.95
CA SER A 347 15.69 3.48 2.77
C SER A 347 16.19 4.09 1.47
N LEU A 348 16.54 5.39 1.50
CA LEU A 348 17.17 6.11 0.38
C LEU A 348 18.67 5.80 0.23
N LYS A 349 19.25 5.00 1.13
CA LYS A 349 20.68 4.69 1.21
C LYS A 349 21.57 5.93 1.42
N TRP A 350 21.03 7.01 2.01
CA TRP A 350 21.80 8.23 2.29
C TRP A 350 22.63 8.09 3.57
N LEU A 351 22.06 7.46 4.60
CA LEU A 351 22.73 7.21 5.88
C LEU A 351 22.34 5.82 6.41
N PRO A 352 23.24 5.09 7.08
CA PRO A 352 22.92 3.79 7.65
C PRO A 352 21.99 3.92 8.86
N TYR A 353 21.15 2.90 9.10
CA TYR A 353 20.24 2.80 10.25
C TYR A 353 21.03 2.51 11.54
N THR A 354 21.63 3.54 12.13
CA THR A 354 22.47 3.44 13.34
C THR A 354 21.91 4.27 14.49
N ARG A 355 22.44 4.06 15.71
CA ARG A 355 22.09 4.86 16.89
C ARG A 355 22.34 6.36 16.68
N GLN A 356 23.42 6.71 15.99
CA GLN A 356 23.80 8.10 15.72
C GLN A 356 22.78 8.78 14.80
N LEU A 357 22.32 8.08 13.75
CA LEU A 357 21.25 8.59 12.89
C LEU A 357 19.96 8.80 13.70
N ILE A 358 19.60 7.82 14.51
CA ILE A 358 18.36 7.85 15.30
C ILE A 358 18.38 9.01 16.32
N ALA A 359 19.50 9.22 17.00
CA ALA A 359 19.71 10.37 17.89
C ALA A 359 19.74 11.70 17.11
N GLY A 360 20.39 11.74 15.96
CA GLY A 360 20.41 12.92 15.08
C GLY A 360 19.02 13.31 14.58
N ALA A 361 18.17 12.33 14.24
CA ALA A 361 16.78 12.56 13.88
C ALA A 361 15.97 13.13 15.05
N LEU A 362 16.26 12.72 16.29
CA LEU A 362 15.63 13.28 17.49
C LEU A 362 16.02 14.76 17.70
N VAL A 363 17.30 15.09 17.50
CA VAL A 363 17.78 16.49 17.51
C VAL A 363 17.13 17.30 16.40
N GLY A 364 17.03 16.75 15.18
CA GLY A 364 16.34 17.39 14.06
C GLY A 364 14.86 17.67 14.36
N LEU A 365 14.16 16.71 14.98
CA LEU A 365 12.79 16.91 15.46
C LEU A 365 12.72 18.01 16.52
N ALA A 366 13.67 18.05 17.46
CA ALA A 366 13.72 19.08 18.49
C ALA A 366 13.94 20.49 17.91
N VAL A 367 14.83 20.64 16.93
CA VAL A 367 15.07 21.92 16.22
C VAL A 367 13.83 22.36 15.45
N LEU A 368 13.18 21.44 14.71
CA LEU A 368 11.95 21.73 13.98
C LEU A 368 10.82 22.14 14.94
N SER A 369 10.68 21.40 16.05
CA SER A 369 9.72 21.68 17.11
C SER A 369 9.95 23.03 17.76
N LEU A 370 11.21 23.39 18.06
CA LEU A 370 11.55 24.70 18.61
C LEU A 370 11.17 25.82 17.63
N GLY A 371 11.49 25.68 16.34
CA GLY A 371 11.12 26.67 15.32
C GLY A 371 9.61 26.88 15.22
N VAL A 372 8.84 25.80 15.16
CA VAL A 372 7.37 25.86 15.13
C VAL A 372 6.80 26.35 16.45
N GLY A 373 7.39 25.96 17.58
CA GLY A 373 7.01 26.37 18.93
C GLY A 373 7.20 27.86 19.15
N LEU A 374 8.32 28.43 18.69
CA LEU A 374 8.56 29.88 18.71
C LEU A 374 7.56 30.62 17.81
N TRP A 375 7.28 30.08 16.62
CA TRP A 375 6.26 30.62 15.72
C TRP A 375 4.85 30.57 16.29
N ARG A 376 4.53 29.54 17.09
CA ARG A 376 3.20 29.29 17.70
C ARG A 376 3.14 29.61 19.19
N ARG A 377 4.14 30.34 19.74
CA ARG A 377 4.32 30.56 21.19
C ARG A 377 3.09 31.13 21.90
N ALA A 378 2.38 32.06 21.25
CA ALA A 378 1.20 32.70 21.83
C ALA A 378 0.03 31.71 21.98
N ALA A 379 -0.21 30.89 20.95
CA ALA A 379 -1.27 29.89 20.95
C ALA A 379 -0.98 28.75 21.93
N ILE A 380 0.27 28.28 21.95
CA ILE A 380 0.72 27.24 22.90
C ILE A 380 0.62 27.77 24.33
N GLY A 381 1.15 28.95 24.61
CA GLY A 381 1.09 29.56 25.94
C GLY A 381 -0.34 29.79 26.44
N ALA A 382 -1.24 30.24 25.55
CA ALA A 382 -2.66 30.40 25.87
C ALA A 382 -3.33 29.05 26.18
N PHE A 383 -3.05 28.01 25.39
CA PHE A 383 -3.57 26.68 25.63
C PHE A 383 -3.07 26.09 26.95
N LEU A 384 -1.76 26.14 27.22
CA LEU A 384 -1.18 25.64 28.46
C LEU A 384 -1.82 26.30 29.68
N LYS A 385 -1.96 27.63 29.68
CA LYS A 385 -2.62 28.37 30.77
C LYS A 385 -4.09 27.97 30.94
N ALA A 386 -4.83 27.81 29.83
CA ALA A 386 -6.26 27.53 29.87
C ALA A 386 -6.60 26.05 30.17
N ARG A 387 -5.71 25.11 29.80
CA ARG A 387 -6.01 23.67 29.71
C ARG A 387 -4.95 22.76 30.35
N TRP A 388 -4.07 23.26 31.22
CA TRP A 388 -3.06 22.42 31.90
C TRP A 388 -3.65 21.19 32.62
N ARG A 389 -4.87 21.28 33.17
CA ARG A 389 -5.55 20.14 33.80
C ARG A 389 -5.84 19.02 32.80
N LEU A 390 -6.24 19.38 31.57
CA LEU A 390 -6.49 18.40 30.51
C LEU A 390 -5.22 17.65 30.12
N ILE A 391 -4.08 18.36 30.06
CA ILE A 391 -2.76 17.77 29.80
C ILE A 391 -2.45 16.72 30.88
N ILE A 392 -2.57 17.09 32.16
CA ILE A 392 -2.33 16.15 33.27
C ILE A 392 -3.27 14.95 33.19
N VAL A 393 -4.55 15.15 32.88
CA VAL A 393 -5.47 14.01 32.77
C VAL A 393 -5.07 13.09 31.61
N TYR A 394 -4.67 13.62 30.46
CA TYR A 394 -4.16 12.78 29.37
C TYR A 394 -2.91 11.99 29.77
N GLU A 395 -2.00 12.62 30.50
CA GLU A 395 -0.80 11.95 31.00
C GLU A 395 -1.13 10.87 32.03
N VAL A 396 -2.01 11.15 32.99
CA VAL A 396 -2.47 10.16 33.96
C VAL A 396 -3.21 9.03 33.26
N ALA A 397 -4.06 9.31 32.28
CA ALA A 397 -4.77 8.31 31.51
C ALA A 397 -3.81 7.41 30.71
N PHE A 398 -2.78 8.01 30.09
CA PHE A 398 -1.74 7.27 29.38
C PHE A 398 -0.93 6.39 30.34
N LEU A 399 -0.39 6.95 31.43
CA LEU A 399 0.42 6.23 32.40
C LEU A 399 -0.37 5.15 33.15
N ALA A 400 -1.66 5.39 33.45
CA ALA A 400 -2.52 4.39 34.06
C ALA A 400 -2.80 3.23 33.10
N ALA A 401 -3.10 3.50 31.83
CA ALA A 401 -3.30 2.46 30.82
C ALA A 401 -2.00 1.67 30.56
N PHE A 402 -0.87 2.38 30.47
CA PHE A 402 0.46 1.77 30.33
C PHE A 402 0.77 0.87 31.53
N GLY A 403 0.60 1.37 32.76
CA GLY A 403 0.87 0.63 33.99
C GLY A 403 -0.04 -0.57 34.17
N ALA A 404 -1.33 -0.44 33.85
CA ALA A 404 -2.28 -1.55 33.90
C ALA A 404 -1.88 -2.68 32.93
N PHE A 405 -1.49 -2.33 31.71
CA PHE A 405 -1.09 -3.33 30.73
C PHE A 405 0.32 -3.88 30.97
N LEU A 406 1.22 -3.06 31.52
CA LEU A 406 2.52 -3.53 32.00
C LEU A 406 2.35 -4.56 33.10
N TRP A 407 1.42 -4.34 34.04
CA TRP A 407 1.10 -5.34 35.07
C TRP A 407 0.62 -6.66 34.44
N VAL A 408 -0.23 -6.61 33.41
CA VAL A 408 -0.63 -7.81 32.65
C VAL A 408 0.59 -8.52 32.05
N ARG A 409 1.49 -7.77 31.39
CA ARG A 409 2.72 -8.35 30.80
C ARG A 409 3.69 -8.89 31.85
N CYS A 410 3.81 -8.28 33.03
CA CYS A 410 4.64 -8.80 34.11
C CYS A 410 4.14 -10.17 34.62
N ASN A 411 2.84 -10.44 34.55
CA ASN A 411 2.26 -11.73 34.93
C ASN A 411 2.32 -12.78 33.80
N ASN A 412 2.57 -12.36 32.55
CA ASN A 412 2.73 -13.25 31.40
C ASN A 412 3.74 -12.66 30.40
N PRO A 413 5.05 -12.61 30.74
CA PRO A 413 6.06 -11.96 29.90
C PRO A 413 6.47 -12.82 28.70
N ASP A 414 6.02 -14.07 28.65
CA ASP A 414 6.45 -15.05 27.65
C ASP A 414 6.13 -14.60 26.23
N LEU A 415 7.09 -14.89 25.35
CA LEU A 415 7.03 -14.67 23.90
C LEU A 415 6.59 -15.94 23.16
N TRP A 416 5.87 -16.82 23.86
CA TRP A 416 5.25 -18.03 23.34
C TRP A 416 4.00 -18.35 24.16
N HIS A 417 2.94 -18.86 23.52
CA HIS A 417 1.77 -19.36 24.25
C HIS A 417 1.87 -20.89 24.38
N PRO A 418 1.88 -21.46 25.60
CA PRO A 418 2.25 -22.85 25.82
C PRO A 418 1.27 -23.88 25.24
N VAL A 419 -0.02 -23.53 25.13
CA VAL A 419 -1.07 -24.50 24.72
C VAL A 419 -1.29 -24.55 23.21
N THR A 420 -1.26 -23.40 22.56
CA THR A 420 -1.70 -23.21 21.17
C THR A 420 -0.64 -22.60 20.28
N GLY A 421 0.52 -22.21 20.85
CA GLY A 421 1.54 -21.43 20.15
C GLY A 421 1.07 -20.02 19.78
N GLY A 422 1.84 -19.36 18.92
CA GLY A 422 1.49 -18.05 18.41
C GLY A 422 2.51 -17.43 17.49
N GLU A 423 2.25 -16.20 17.07
CA GLU A 423 3.07 -15.49 16.08
C GLU A 423 4.14 -14.61 16.74
N LYS A 424 4.17 -14.47 18.07
CA LYS A 424 5.24 -13.75 18.79
C LYS A 424 6.66 -14.12 18.36
N PRO A 425 7.04 -15.40 18.14
CA PRO A 425 8.37 -15.71 17.64
C PRO A 425 8.64 -15.14 16.24
N MET A 426 7.61 -15.12 15.37
CA MET A 426 7.69 -14.48 14.06
C MET A 426 7.87 -12.96 14.22
N ASP A 427 7.05 -12.31 15.05
CA ASP A 427 7.13 -10.87 15.28
C ASP A 427 8.46 -10.45 15.90
N LEU A 428 8.99 -11.25 16.85
CA LEU A 428 10.30 -11.03 17.44
C LEU A 428 11.40 -11.21 16.39
N ALA A 429 11.30 -12.21 15.51
CA ALA A 429 12.23 -12.40 14.40
C ALA A 429 12.24 -11.21 13.43
N TYR A 430 11.06 -10.66 13.11
CA TYR A 430 10.96 -9.45 12.28
C TYR A 430 11.50 -8.21 12.98
N LEU A 431 11.16 -7.99 14.25
CA LEU A 431 11.66 -6.89 15.04
C LEU A 431 13.19 -6.94 15.14
N THR A 432 13.75 -8.12 15.43
CA THR A 432 15.20 -8.32 15.54
C THR A 432 15.91 -8.16 14.18
N ALA A 433 15.32 -8.64 13.09
CA ALA A 433 15.86 -8.39 11.75
C ALA A 433 15.93 -6.89 11.41
N ILE A 434 14.90 -6.12 11.76
CA ILE A 434 14.87 -4.66 11.60
C ILE A 434 15.93 -3.98 12.47
N LEU A 435 16.05 -4.39 13.73
CA LEU A 435 17.04 -3.84 14.66
C LEU A 435 18.47 -4.03 14.16
N LYS A 436 18.79 -5.19 13.59
CA LYS A 436 20.12 -5.50 13.07
C LYS A 436 20.38 -4.90 11.68
N SER A 437 19.34 -4.64 10.89
CA SER A 437 19.51 -4.12 9.54
C SER A 437 20.21 -2.76 9.50
N VAL A 438 21.08 -2.56 8.51
CA VAL A 438 21.84 -1.32 8.25
C VAL A 438 21.10 -0.40 7.28
N SER A 439 20.24 -0.96 6.43
CA SER A 439 19.39 -0.21 5.50
C SER A 439 18.09 -0.96 5.23
N PHE A 440 17.11 -0.28 4.64
CA PHE A 440 15.81 -0.86 4.32
C PHE A 440 15.67 -1.12 2.80
N PRO A 441 14.90 -2.15 2.37
CA PRO A 441 14.15 -3.10 3.19
C PRO A 441 15.08 -3.98 4.05
N PRO A 442 14.60 -4.45 5.22
CA PRO A 442 15.41 -5.28 6.11
C PRO A 442 15.62 -6.66 5.47
N TYR A 443 16.63 -7.40 5.93
CA TYR A 443 16.78 -8.79 5.51
C TYR A 443 15.62 -9.64 6.05
N ASP A 444 15.27 -10.70 5.33
CA ASP A 444 14.26 -11.65 5.77
C ASP A 444 14.89 -12.69 6.71
N PRO A 445 14.40 -12.86 7.95
CA PRO A 445 14.94 -13.86 8.87
C PRO A 445 14.61 -15.32 8.46
N TRP A 446 13.63 -15.53 7.57
CA TRP A 446 13.18 -16.85 7.12
C TRP A 446 13.62 -17.17 5.69
N PHE A 447 14.14 -16.19 4.94
CA PHE A 447 14.59 -16.36 3.56
C PHE A 447 16.02 -15.84 3.37
N ALA A 448 17.00 -16.75 3.47
CA ALA A 448 18.42 -16.41 3.49
C ALA A 448 18.88 -15.62 2.25
N GLY A 449 19.47 -14.45 2.48
CA GLY A 449 19.86 -13.52 1.41
C GLY A 449 18.68 -12.74 0.80
N GLY A 450 17.46 -12.99 1.25
CA GLY A 450 16.23 -12.30 0.85
C GLY A 450 16.01 -10.98 1.58
N ALA A 451 15.23 -10.11 0.94
CA ALA A 451 14.62 -8.94 1.55
C ALA A 451 13.24 -9.30 2.10
N MET A 452 12.92 -8.79 3.27
CA MET A 452 11.61 -9.01 3.90
C MET A 452 10.50 -8.37 3.05
N ASN A 453 9.59 -9.20 2.54
CA ASN A 453 8.42 -8.74 1.81
C ASN A 453 7.17 -8.69 2.70
N TYR A 454 7.22 -7.83 3.70
CA TYR A 454 6.16 -7.67 4.70
C TYR A 454 5.97 -6.19 5.06
N TYR A 455 4.85 -5.84 5.71
CA TYR A 455 4.51 -4.46 6.09
C TYR A 455 5.30 -3.95 7.31
N TYR A 456 6.63 -3.89 7.16
CA TYR A 456 7.57 -3.77 8.26
C TYR A 456 7.65 -2.38 8.94
N PHE A 457 7.02 -1.33 8.37
CA PHE A 457 7.23 0.05 8.83
C PHE A 457 6.79 0.29 10.28
N GLY A 458 5.71 -0.35 10.72
CA GLY A 458 5.24 -0.23 12.11
C GLY A 458 6.29 -0.68 13.13
N TRP A 459 7.00 -1.77 12.86
CA TRP A 459 8.10 -2.22 13.72
C TRP A 459 9.26 -1.23 13.72
N VAL A 460 9.52 -0.50 12.62
CA VAL A 460 10.60 0.52 12.59
C VAL A 460 10.36 1.63 13.61
N LEU A 461 9.09 2.01 13.82
CA LEU A 461 8.73 3.01 14.83
C LEU A 461 9.17 2.57 16.24
N LEU A 462 8.88 1.32 16.61
CA LEU A 462 9.23 0.76 17.91
C LEU A 462 10.72 0.41 17.98
N ALA A 463 11.28 -0.16 16.91
CA ALA A 463 12.68 -0.52 16.78
C ALA A 463 13.60 0.69 16.90
N SER A 464 13.15 1.89 16.49
CA SER A 464 13.93 3.11 16.67
C SER A 464 14.11 3.45 18.15
N ILE A 465 13.07 3.25 18.99
CA ILE A 465 13.17 3.41 20.45
C ILE A 465 14.16 2.39 21.01
N ILE A 466 13.97 1.13 20.65
CA ILE A 466 14.77 -0.01 21.13
C ILE A 466 16.25 0.16 20.76
N LYS A 467 16.53 0.53 19.51
CA LYS A 467 17.89 0.71 19.01
C LYS A 467 18.57 1.92 19.66
N LEU A 468 17.85 3.02 19.88
CA LEU A 468 18.37 4.21 20.55
C LEU A 468 18.74 3.93 22.02
N THR A 469 17.84 3.29 22.77
CA THR A 469 18.04 2.99 24.20
C THR A 469 18.97 1.80 24.41
N GLY A 470 19.07 0.89 23.44
CA GLY A 470 19.84 -0.34 23.59
C GLY A 470 19.24 -1.32 24.58
N ILE A 471 17.95 -1.18 24.92
CA ILE A 471 17.22 -2.16 25.74
C ILE A 471 17.13 -3.47 24.97
N VAL A 472 17.45 -4.59 25.62
CA VAL A 472 17.43 -5.91 24.97
C VAL A 472 16.04 -6.21 24.37
N PRO A 473 15.96 -6.79 23.15
CA PRO A 473 14.71 -6.90 22.41
C PRO A 473 13.58 -7.60 23.17
N GLU A 474 13.87 -8.64 23.96
CA GLU A 474 12.91 -9.41 24.73
C GLU A 474 12.23 -8.60 25.86
N VAL A 475 12.99 -7.71 26.51
CA VAL A 475 12.44 -6.76 27.51
C VAL A 475 11.68 -5.66 26.79
N ALA A 476 12.24 -5.13 25.70
CA ALA A 476 11.63 -4.01 25.00
C ALA A 476 10.32 -4.39 24.30
N TYR A 477 10.19 -5.64 23.80
CA TYR A 477 8.94 -6.19 23.29
C TYR A 477 7.83 -6.14 24.35
N ASN A 478 8.17 -6.47 25.59
CA ASN A 478 7.27 -6.40 26.74
C ASN A 478 6.91 -4.97 27.18
N LEU A 479 7.70 -3.95 26.79
CA LEU A 479 7.37 -2.53 26.98
C LEU A 479 6.60 -1.95 25.78
N ALA A 480 6.81 -2.49 24.58
CA ALA A 480 6.14 -2.05 23.36
C ALA A 480 4.62 -2.33 23.39
N ILE A 481 4.20 -3.52 23.85
CA ILE A 481 2.77 -3.87 23.92
C ILE A 481 1.98 -2.91 24.85
N PRO A 482 2.41 -2.64 26.11
CA PRO A 482 1.78 -1.63 26.96
C PRO A 482 1.81 -0.22 26.37
N THR A 483 2.86 0.13 25.62
CA THR A 483 2.94 1.41 24.91
C THR A 483 1.84 1.54 23.89
N LEU A 484 1.66 0.53 23.03
CA LEU A 484 0.62 0.54 22.00
C LEU A 484 -0.77 0.59 22.64
N PHE A 485 -1.02 -0.20 23.69
CA PHE A 485 -2.27 -0.17 24.43
C PHE A 485 -2.57 1.23 24.99
N ALA A 486 -1.58 1.87 25.62
CA ALA A 486 -1.72 3.20 26.20
C ALA A 486 -1.91 4.30 25.15
N LEU A 487 -1.21 4.24 24.01
CA LEU A 487 -1.40 5.17 22.89
C LEU A 487 -2.77 5.01 22.26
N VAL A 488 -3.26 3.77 22.14
CA VAL A 488 -4.58 3.47 21.61
C VAL A 488 -5.69 3.95 22.55
N PHE A 489 -5.56 3.69 23.85
CA PHE A 489 -6.47 4.18 24.87
C PHE A 489 -6.50 5.72 24.91
N SER A 490 -5.35 6.38 25.10
CA SER A 490 -5.27 7.84 25.19
C SER A 490 -5.69 8.55 23.89
N GLY A 491 -5.34 7.99 22.73
CA GLY A 491 -5.80 8.49 21.43
C GLY A 491 -7.32 8.43 21.28
N ALA A 492 -7.95 7.33 21.71
CA ALA A 492 -9.41 7.21 21.72
C ALA A 492 -10.08 8.20 22.68
N VAL A 493 -9.52 8.40 23.88
CA VAL A 493 -9.97 9.46 24.81
C VAL A 493 -9.88 10.83 24.14
N GLY A 494 -8.78 11.12 23.44
CA GLY A 494 -8.57 12.35 22.67
C GLY A 494 -9.62 12.59 21.59
N ILE A 495 -9.90 11.59 20.76
CA ILE A 495 -10.89 11.68 19.68
C ILE A 495 -12.29 11.94 20.24
N VAL A 496 -12.71 11.15 21.23
CA VAL A 496 -14.07 11.26 21.80
C VAL A 496 -14.23 12.56 22.60
N TYR A 497 -13.19 13.01 23.31
CA TYR A 497 -13.17 14.33 23.93
C TYR A 497 -13.43 15.44 22.89
N ASN A 498 -12.70 15.43 21.78
CA ASN A 498 -12.83 16.44 20.73
C ASN A 498 -14.18 16.39 19.99
N LEU A 499 -14.80 15.22 19.87
CA LEU A 499 -16.14 15.06 19.30
C LEU A 499 -17.26 15.60 20.21
N THR A 500 -17.05 15.53 21.53
CA THR A 500 -18.09 15.85 22.53
C THR A 500 -17.92 17.22 23.18
N ALA A 501 -16.75 17.83 23.05
CA ALA A 501 -16.48 19.19 23.52
C ALA A 501 -17.34 20.23 22.77
N THR A 502 -17.86 21.20 23.51
CA THR A 502 -18.83 22.21 23.03
C THR A 502 -18.41 23.66 23.33
N GLY A 503 -17.28 23.88 24.01
CA GLY A 503 -16.73 25.19 24.36
C GLY A 503 -17.25 25.81 25.67
N GLY A 504 -17.94 25.05 26.53
CA GLY A 504 -18.49 25.55 27.80
C GLY A 504 -17.47 25.64 28.95
N GLU A 505 -17.85 26.30 30.06
CA GLU A 505 -17.00 26.44 31.25
C GLU A 505 -16.63 25.11 31.92
N ASP A 506 -17.51 24.11 31.85
CA ASP A 506 -17.31 22.74 32.36
C ASP A 506 -15.98 22.13 31.85
N GLU A 507 -15.55 22.50 30.66
CA GLU A 507 -14.34 21.93 30.06
C GLU A 507 -13.03 22.36 30.72
N LYS A 508 -13.04 23.35 31.62
CA LYS A 508 -11.85 23.79 32.38
C LYS A 508 -11.60 22.95 33.64
N GLY A 509 -12.54 22.07 34.01
CA GLY A 509 -12.46 21.20 35.19
C GLY A 509 -11.66 19.92 34.97
N TRP A 510 -11.34 19.23 36.08
CA TRP A 510 -10.62 17.94 36.09
C TRP A 510 -11.41 16.76 35.52
N PHE A 511 -12.75 16.85 35.55
CA PHE A 511 -13.66 15.74 35.21
C PHE A 511 -14.82 16.24 34.32
N SER A 512 -14.49 17.09 33.36
CA SER A 512 -15.47 17.68 32.44
C SER A 512 -16.31 16.60 31.74
N ARG A 513 -17.53 16.94 31.36
CA ARG A 513 -18.42 16.02 30.65
C ARG A 513 -17.79 15.42 29.38
N PRO A 514 -17.11 16.19 28.51
CA PRO A 514 -16.40 15.62 27.35
C PRO A 514 -15.30 14.64 27.74
N LEU A 515 -14.60 14.89 28.85
CA LEU A 515 -13.55 14.01 29.34
C LEU A 515 -14.10 12.69 29.87
N ARG A 516 -15.22 12.71 30.60
CA ARG A 516 -15.92 11.48 31.03
C ARG A 516 -16.34 10.61 29.85
N TYR A 517 -16.85 11.23 28.79
CA TYR A 517 -17.16 10.51 27.55
C TYR A 517 -15.89 10.04 26.83
N GLY A 518 -14.82 10.84 26.87
CA GLY A 518 -13.49 10.45 26.41
C GLY A 518 -13.03 9.15 27.06
N LEU A 519 -12.99 9.10 28.40
CA LEU A 519 -12.60 7.93 29.18
C LEU A 519 -13.48 6.73 28.88
N ALA A 520 -14.81 6.92 28.81
CA ALA A 520 -15.73 5.87 28.42
C ALA A 520 -15.45 5.35 27.00
N GLY A 521 -15.16 6.24 26.05
CA GLY A 521 -14.75 5.89 24.68
C GLY A 521 -13.44 5.11 24.62
N GLY A 522 -12.44 5.52 25.41
CA GLY A 522 -11.18 4.79 25.57
C GLY A 522 -11.40 3.39 26.12
N CYS A 523 -12.22 3.23 27.16
CA CYS A 523 -12.58 1.93 27.71
C CYS A 523 -13.36 1.06 26.71
N LEU A 524 -14.32 1.65 26.00
CA LEU A 524 -15.10 0.94 24.97
C LEU A 524 -14.24 0.48 23.79
N LEU A 525 -13.17 1.20 23.45
CA LEU A 525 -12.27 0.79 22.39
C LEU A 525 -11.25 -0.24 22.87
N ALA A 526 -10.63 -0.02 24.04
CA ALA A 526 -9.50 -0.80 24.52
C ALA A 526 -9.89 -2.08 25.27
N LEU A 527 -11.05 -2.10 25.94
CA LEU A 527 -11.47 -3.19 26.84
C LEU A 527 -12.69 -3.97 26.35
N LEU A 528 -13.53 -3.37 25.50
CA LEU A 528 -14.76 -4.02 25.05
C LEU A 528 -14.44 -5.15 24.06
N GLY A 529 -14.90 -6.35 24.39
CA GLY A 529 -14.87 -7.50 23.49
C GLY A 529 -16.17 -7.68 22.69
N ASN A 530 -16.36 -8.88 22.17
CA ASN A 530 -17.59 -9.28 21.50
C ASN A 530 -18.51 -10.09 22.45
N LEU A 531 -19.62 -10.64 21.92
CA LEU A 531 -20.55 -11.46 22.71
C LEU A 531 -20.08 -12.92 22.88
N GLY A 532 -18.87 -13.27 22.45
CA GLY A 532 -18.33 -14.63 22.47
C GLY A 532 -18.26 -15.21 23.88
N GLU A 533 -17.81 -14.42 24.86
CA GLU A 533 -17.76 -14.86 26.26
C GLU A 533 -19.16 -15.15 26.83
N LEU A 534 -20.15 -14.34 26.46
CA LEU A 534 -21.53 -14.62 26.83
C LEU A 534 -22.00 -15.93 26.22
N THR A 535 -21.66 -16.21 24.95
CA THR A 535 -22.01 -17.49 24.33
C THR A 535 -21.32 -18.68 24.99
N LEU A 536 -20.08 -18.51 25.47
CA LEU A 536 -19.34 -19.52 26.21
C LEU A 536 -20.02 -19.83 27.55
N VAL A 537 -20.28 -18.80 28.36
CA VAL A 537 -20.95 -18.94 29.66
C VAL A 537 -22.33 -19.57 29.52
N VAL A 538 -23.15 -19.08 28.59
CA VAL A 538 -24.49 -19.63 28.32
C VAL A 538 -24.40 -21.09 27.86
N GLY A 539 -23.41 -21.44 27.02
CA GLY A 539 -23.17 -22.80 26.58
C GLY A 539 -22.81 -23.75 27.73
N GLY A 540 -21.89 -23.35 28.61
CA GLY A 540 -21.50 -24.14 29.78
C GLY A 540 -22.63 -24.32 30.79
N LEU A 541 -23.41 -23.26 31.06
CA LEU A 541 -24.60 -23.37 31.91
C LEU A 541 -25.62 -24.34 31.31
N ARG A 542 -25.85 -24.25 30.00
CA ARG A 542 -26.75 -25.18 29.31
C ARG A 542 -26.28 -26.63 29.43
N GLN A 543 -24.98 -26.88 29.25
CA GLN A 543 -24.37 -28.21 29.38
C GLN A 543 -24.58 -28.80 30.79
N LEU A 544 -24.38 -28.00 31.84
CA LEU A 544 -24.67 -28.43 33.22
C LEU A 544 -26.16 -28.74 33.44
N GLY A 545 -27.05 -28.03 32.75
CA GLY A 545 -28.49 -28.23 32.80
C GLY A 545 -29.04 -29.31 31.87
N GLU A 546 -28.21 -30.00 31.08
CA GLU A 546 -28.68 -31.00 30.10
C GLU A 546 -29.44 -32.17 30.74
N GLY A 547 -29.16 -32.49 32.00
CA GLY A 547 -29.87 -33.51 32.77
C GLY A 547 -31.33 -33.17 33.09
N VAL A 548 -31.79 -31.93 32.86
CA VAL A 548 -33.19 -31.53 33.05
C VAL A 548 -34.00 -31.80 31.77
N THR A 549 -34.82 -32.85 31.81
CA THR A 549 -35.70 -33.25 30.71
C THR A 549 -36.95 -32.36 30.64
N PHE A 550 -36.83 -31.20 30.00
CA PHE A 550 -37.95 -30.30 29.70
C PHE A 550 -38.17 -30.20 28.19
N GLN A 551 -39.34 -30.59 27.71
CA GLN A 551 -39.73 -30.51 26.30
C GLN A 551 -40.83 -29.47 26.10
N THR A 552 -40.71 -28.64 25.06
CA THR A 552 -41.68 -27.59 24.75
C THR A 552 -41.68 -27.28 23.25
N HIS A 553 -42.85 -26.89 22.72
CA HIS A 553 -42.98 -26.42 21.34
C HIS A 553 -42.59 -24.94 21.17
N VAL A 554 -42.37 -24.20 22.27
CA VAL A 554 -41.93 -22.81 22.21
C VAL A 554 -40.43 -22.76 21.92
N PRO A 555 -39.99 -22.14 20.80
CA PRO A 555 -38.58 -22.03 20.48
C PRO A 555 -37.79 -21.37 21.62
N PHE A 556 -36.57 -21.82 21.87
CA PHE A 556 -35.63 -21.32 22.89
C PHE A 556 -36.00 -21.53 24.36
N LEU A 557 -37.26 -21.80 24.70
CA LEU A 557 -37.70 -21.96 26.09
C LEU A 557 -37.01 -23.16 26.78
N GLN A 558 -36.80 -24.27 26.07
CA GLN A 558 -36.00 -25.38 26.56
C GLN A 558 -34.57 -24.96 26.94
N ALA A 559 -33.90 -24.19 26.08
CA ALA A 559 -32.55 -23.72 26.34
C ALA A 559 -32.50 -22.79 27.56
N ILE A 560 -33.52 -21.93 27.76
CA ILE A 560 -33.64 -21.06 28.93
C ILE A 560 -33.77 -21.88 30.22
N VAL A 561 -34.62 -22.92 30.22
CA VAL A 561 -34.80 -23.81 31.39
C VAL A 561 -33.50 -24.54 31.72
N GLN A 562 -32.79 -25.07 30.71
CA GLN A 562 -31.49 -25.72 30.88
C GLN A 562 -30.44 -24.76 31.45
N VAL A 563 -30.33 -23.54 30.91
CA VAL A 563 -29.42 -22.51 31.43
C VAL A 563 -29.75 -22.15 32.88
N GLY A 564 -31.04 -22.00 33.21
CA GLY A 564 -31.49 -21.74 34.59
C GLY A 564 -31.14 -22.88 35.55
N ALA A 565 -31.32 -24.13 35.12
CA ALA A 565 -30.94 -25.30 35.90
C ALA A 565 -29.42 -25.40 36.11
N GLY A 566 -28.62 -25.11 35.09
CA GLY A 566 -27.17 -25.03 35.21
C GLY A 566 -26.73 -23.91 36.16
N LEU A 567 -27.36 -22.74 36.07
CA LEU A 567 -27.09 -21.62 36.97
C LEU A 567 -27.39 -21.98 38.43
N TRP A 568 -28.49 -22.69 38.67
CA TRP A 568 -28.81 -23.23 39.99
C TRP A 568 -27.74 -24.19 40.51
N GLN A 569 -27.18 -25.06 39.66
CA GLN A 569 -26.07 -25.93 40.06
C GLN A 569 -24.81 -25.15 40.40
N VAL A 570 -24.45 -24.13 39.61
CA VAL A 570 -23.28 -23.29 39.89
C VAL A 570 -23.46 -22.52 41.21
N LEU A 571 -24.61 -21.89 41.43
CA LEU A 571 -24.83 -21.04 42.61
C LEU A 571 -25.10 -21.85 43.88
N SER A 572 -25.97 -22.86 43.81
CA SER A 572 -26.42 -23.61 44.99
C SER A 572 -25.55 -24.80 45.32
N LYS A 573 -24.96 -25.47 44.31
CA LYS A 573 -24.11 -26.65 44.49
C LYS A 573 -22.62 -26.38 44.29
N ARG A 574 -22.22 -25.13 43.97
CA ARG A 574 -20.84 -24.71 43.69
C ARG A 574 -20.14 -25.57 42.63
N THR A 575 -20.92 -26.11 41.69
CA THR A 575 -20.37 -26.89 40.58
C THR A 575 -19.58 -25.95 39.65
N PRO A 576 -18.29 -26.22 39.38
CA PRO A 576 -17.52 -25.38 38.47
C PRO A 576 -18.04 -25.51 37.04
N LEU A 577 -17.94 -24.43 36.26
CA LEU A 577 -18.21 -24.50 34.83
C LEU A 577 -17.17 -25.43 34.17
N PRO A 578 -17.57 -26.29 33.21
CA PRO A 578 -16.70 -27.29 32.61
C PRO A 578 -15.77 -26.69 31.54
N PHE A 579 -15.08 -25.60 31.88
CA PHE A 579 -14.25 -24.85 30.94
C PHE A 579 -12.77 -25.12 31.16
N ARG A 580 -12.06 -25.29 30.05
CA ARG A 580 -10.60 -25.22 30.04
C ARG A 580 -10.18 -23.76 30.19
N SER A 581 -9.07 -23.51 30.87
CA SER A 581 -8.54 -22.16 31.14
C SER A 581 -8.38 -21.30 29.88
N GLU A 582 -7.95 -21.91 28.78
CA GLU A 582 -7.72 -21.28 27.48
C GLU A 582 -9.02 -21.01 26.69
N TRP A 583 -10.18 -21.51 27.12
CA TRP A 583 -11.44 -21.28 26.39
C TRP A 583 -11.94 -19.85 26.51
N TRP A 584 -11.80 -19.24 27.69
CA TRP A 584 -12.02 -17.80 27.91
C TRP A 584 -11.19 -16.97 26.93
N TYR A 585 -10.01 -17.49 26.60
CA TYR A 585 -9.07 -16.82 25.72
C TYR A 585 -9.43 -16.99 24.23
N TRP A 586 -9.62 -18.22 23.76
CA TRP A 586 -9.71 -18.53 22.33
C TRP A 586 -11.13 -18.53 21.77
N ASN A 587 -12.13 -19.01 22.51
CA ASN A 587 -13.47 -19.19 21.96
C ASN A 587 -14.13 -17.87 21.48
N PRO A 588 -13.95 -16.73 22.18
CA PRO A 588 -14.46 -15.46 21.70
C PRO A 588 -13.82 -14.99 20.38
N THR A 589 -12.67 -15.53 19.99
CA THR A 589 -11.96 -15.15 18.75
C THR A 589 -12.05 -16.16 17.62
N ARG A 590 -12.81 -17.24 17.84
CA ARG A 590 -13.02 -18.36 16.90
C ARG A 590 -14.51 -18.69 16.82
N VAL A 591 -15.32 -17.65 16.62
CA VAL A 591 -16.80 -17.74 16.67
C VAL A 591 -17.36 -18.40 15.41
N MET A 592 -16.67 -18.25 14.28
CA MET A 592 -17.10 -18.76 12.98
C MET A 592 -16.84 -20.27 12.82
N ARG A 593 -17.62 -20.89 11.92
CA ARG A 593 -17.74 -22.35 11.78
C ARG A 593 -16.41 -23.10 11.58
N TYR A 594 -15.46 -22.51 10.86
CA TYR A 594 -14.20 -23.18 10.52
C TYR A 594 -13.04 -22.73 11.42
N GLY A 595 -13.33 -22.02 12.51
CA GLY A 595 -12.31 -21.47 13.39
C GLY A 595 -11.55 -20.30 12.76
N GLU A 596 -12.21 -19.55 11.88
CA GLU A 596 -11.64 -18.33 11.31
C GLU A 596 -11.34 -17.31 12.43
N ILE A 597 -10.23 -16.59 12.26
CA ILE A 597 -9.72 -15.65 13.26
C ILE A 597 -10.58 -14.37 13.27
N ASN A 598 -11.17 -14.04 14.43
CA ASN A 598 -11.90 -12.78 14.65
C ASN A 598 -11.39 -12.05 15.90
N GLU A 599 -10.43 -11.16 15.71
CA GLU A 599 -9.84 -10.42 16.83
C GLU A 599 -10.56 -9.11 17.14
N PHE A 600 -10.43 -8.68 18.39
CA PHE A 600 -10.86 -7.37 18.89
C PHE A 600 -9.73 -6.79 19.74
N PRO A 601 -9.65 -5.45 19.93
CA PRO A 601 -8.46 -4.81 20.47
C PRO A 601 -7.94 -5.41 21.77
N PHE A 602 -8.82 -5.62 22.76
CA PHE A 602 -8.41 -6.18 24.05
C PHE A 602 -7.76 -7.56 23.90
N PHE A 603 -8.30 -8.44 23.04
CA PHE A 603 -7.70 -9.73 22.77
C PHE A 603 -6.32 -9.59 22.13
N SER A 604 -6.15 -8.76 21.10
CA SER A 604 -4.85 -8.64 20.41
C SER A 604 -3.77 -8.12 21.34
N PHE A 605 -4.09 -7.19 22.25
CA PHE A 605 -3.16 -6.76 23.30
C PHE A 605 -2.88 -7.84 24.34
N LEU A 606 -3.91 -8.56 24.79
CA LEU A 606 -3.77 -9.65 25.77
C LEU A 606 -2.93 -10.79 25.20
N TYR A 607 -3.09 -11.05 23.90
CA TYR A 607 -2.25 -11.98 23.15
C TYR A 607 -0.83 -11.50 23.18
N GLY A 608 -0.64 -10.21 22.90
CA GLY A 608 0.66 -9.56 22.99
C GLY A 608 1.51 -9.89 21.78
N ASP A 609 0.89 -10.22 20.65
CA ASP A 609 1.56 -10.33 19.36
C ASP A 609 1.78 -8.90 18.86
N LEU A 610 3.03 -8.55 18.59
CA LEU A 610 3.42 -7.26 18.03
C LEU A 610 3.13 -7.22 16.53
N HIS A 611 1.96 -7.74 16.17
CA HIS A 611 1.53 -7.91 14.80
C HIS A 611 1.17 -6.54 14.21
N ALA A 612 1.28 -6.44 12.89
CA ALA A 612 1.08 -5.18 12.18
C ALA A 612 -0.23 -4.45 12.47
N HIS A 613 -1.34 -5.18 12.53
CA HIS A 613 -2.64 -4.57 12.75
C HIS A 613 -2.74 -3.95 14.16
N VAL A 614 -2.03 -4.50 15.16
CA VAL A 614 -1.94 -3.95 16.53
C VAL A 614 -1.16 -2.64 16.52
N ILE A 615 -0.02 -2.60 15.83
CA ILE A 615 0.78 -1.38 15.66
C ILE A 615 -0.01 -0.32 14.86
N ALA A 616 -0.76 -0.74 13.84
CA ALA A 616 -1.55 0.15 13.01
C ALA A 616 -2.67 0.88 13.79
N MET A 617 -3.18 0.31 14.89
CA MET A 617 -4.26 0.94 15.67
C MET A 617 -3.91 2.36 16.17
N MET A 618 -2.67 2.61 16.60
CA MET A 618 -2.27 3.97 17.02
C MET A 618 -2.23 4.93 15.82
N LEU A 619 -1.81 4.48 14.65
CA LEU A 619 -1.78 5.29 13.42
C LEU A 619 -3.20 5.53 12.88
N ALA A 620 -4.09 4.54 13.03
CA ALA A 620 -5.50 4.65 12.71
C ALA A 620 -6.18 5.76 13.52
N LEU A 621 -5.93 5.81 14.84
CA LEU A 621 -6.45 6.87 15.70
C LEU A 621 -5.86 8.24 15.35
N LEU A 622 -4.57 8.30 14.98
CA LEU A 622 -4.00 9.54 14.46
C LEU A 622 -4.68 9.96 13.15
N ALA A 623 -4.93 9.04 12.21
CA ALA A 623 -5.64 9.32 10.96
C ALA A 623 -7.07 9.83 11.22
N LEU A 624 -7.79 9.23 12.18
CA LEU A 624 -9.10 9.71 12.63
C LEU A 624 -9.02 11.10 13.28
N GLY A 625 -7.98 11.37 14.07
CA GLY A 625 -7.71 12.68 14.66
C GLY A 625 -7.47 13.76 13.61
N VAL A 626 -6.70 13.45 12.56
CA VAL A 626 -6.45 14.37 11.44
C VAL A 626 -7.72 14.56 10.59
N ALA A 627 -8.51 13.49 10.38
CA ALA A 627 -9.81 13.59 9.73
C ALA A 627 -10.75 14.51 10.53
N LEU A 628 -10.85 14.32 11.85
CA LEU A 628 -11.64 15.16 12.74
C LEU A 628 -11.17 16.62 12.71
N GLN A 629 -9.86 16.84 12.73
CA GLN A 629 -9.25 18.16 12.60
C GLN A 629 -9.75 18.88 11.34
N VAL A 630 -9.71 18.23 10.17
CA VAL A 630 -10.13 18.85 8.91
C VAL A 630 -11.63 19.14 8.88
N ALA A 631 -12.45 18.26 9.46
CA ALA A 631 -13.89 18.48 9.58
C ALA A 631 -14.22 19.66 10.52
N LEU A 632 -13.62 19.68 11.72
CA LEU A 632 -13.85 20.74 12.72
C LEU A 632 -13.27 22.09 12.29
N ARG A 633 -12.17 22.09 11.53
CA ARG A 633 -11.59 23.29 10.94
C ARG A 633 -12.60 24.07 10.10
N GLY A 634 -13.38 23.37 9.27
CA GLY A 634 -14.40 24.01 8.44
C GLY A 634 -15.44 24.75 9.28
N ARG A 635 -15.91 24.10 10.35
CA ARG A 635 -16.85 24.68 11.30
C ARG A 635 -16.27 25.90 12.04
N ALA A 636 -15.03 25.80 12.51
CA ALA A 636 -14.35 26.90 13.21
C ALA A 636 -14.24 28.15 12.31
N LEU A 637 -13.84 27.97 11.05
CA LEU A 637 -13.79 29.06 10.07
C LEU A 637 -15.16 29.68 9.79
N HIS A 638 -16.21 28.87 9.68
CA HIS A 638 -17.57 29.36 9.49
C HIS A 638 -18.06 30.19 10.67
N GLN A 639 -17.67 29.83 11.90
CA GLN A 639 -17.98 30.55 13.13
C GLN A 639 -17.12 31.80 13.33
N GLY A 640 -16.18 32.10 12.41
CA GLY A 640 -15.25 33.21 12.54
C GLY A 640 -14.21 33.01 13.64
N GLU A 641 -13.99 31.76 14.10
CA GLU A 641 -12.92 31.48 15.05
C GLU A 641 -11.55 31.66 14.36
N ASP A 642 -10.69 32.50 14.96
CA ASP A 642 -9.32 32.65 14.50
C ASP A 642 -8.51 31.37 14.79
N LEU A 643 -8.24 30.60 13.73
CA LEU A 643 -7.36 29.45 13.82
C LEU A 643 -5.91 29.93 14.01
N PRO A 644 -5.19 29.43 15.04
CA PRO A 644 -3.86 29.92 15.38
C PRO A 644 -2.90 29.96 14.19
N GLY A 645 -2.60 31.18 13.74
CA GLY A 645 -1.66 31.49 12.67
C GLY A 645 -1.94 30.82 11.33
N ALA A 646 -3.23 30.61 11.02
CA ALA A 646 -3.72 30.34 9.68
C ALA A 646 -3.41 31.54 8.77
N THR A 647 -2.29 31.46 8.05
CA THR A 647 -1.87 32.47 7.08
C THR A 647 -2.20 31.96 5.69
N ARG A 648 -2.99 32.72 4.92
CA ARG A 648 -3.26 32.38 3.52
C ARG A 648 -1.99 32.60 2.70
N TRP A 649 -1.59 31.60 1.92
CA TRP A 649 -0.43 31.73 1.05
C TRP A 649 -0.73 32.71 -0.08
N PRO A 650 0.21 33.59 -0.47
CA PRO A 650 0.02 34.46 -1.63
C PRO A 650 0.02 33.64 -2.94
N GLY A 651 -0.61 34.19 -3.98
CA GLY A 651 -0.53 33.65 -5.34
C GLY A 651 -1.34 32.37 -5.61
N ALA A 652 -0.79 31.45 -6.40
CA ALA A 652 -1.50 30.28 -6.90
C ALA A 652 -1.95 29.30 -5.79
N LEU A 653 -1.15 29.15 -4.73
CA LEU A 653 -1.43 28.24 -3.62
C LEU A 653 -2.58 28.75 -2.72
N GLY A 654 -2.67 30.07 -2.51
CA GLY A 654 -3.85 30.68 -1.89
C GLY A 654 -5.12 30.55 -2.74
N ARG A 655 -5.01 30.58 -4.08
CA ARG A 655 -6.14 30.34 -4.99
C ARG A 655 -6.66 28.89 -4.95
N LEU A 656 -5.82 27.94 -4.53
CA LEU A 656 -6.21 26.54 -4.25
C LEU A 656 -6.77 26.36 -2.83
N GLY A 657 -6.85 27.44 -2.04
CA GLY A 657 -7.42 27.38 -0.70
C GLY A 657 -6.52 26.77 0.35
N LEU A 658 -5.21 26.75 0.13
CA LEU A 658 -4.26 26.23 1.10
C LEU A 658 -3.84 27.37 2.04
N SER A 659 -4.25 27.25 3.30
CA SER A 659 -3.65 27.98 4.41
C SER A 659 -2.55 27.16 5.05
N THR A 660 -1.66 27.79 5.82
CA THR A 660 -0.54 27.11 6.51
C THR A 660 -1.01 25.93 7.36
N ASP A 661 -2.02 26.11 8.20
CA ASP A 661 -2.63 25.07 9.04
C ASP A 661 -3.17 23.90 8.19
N MET A 662 -3.86 24.20 7.09
CA MET A 662 -4.39 23.18 6.19
C MET A 662 -3.25 22.39 5.53
N ALA A 663 -2.16 23.04 5.15
CA ALA A 663 -0.98 22.37 4.61
C ALA A 663 -0.34 21.43 5.64
N PHE A 664 -0.25 21.82 6.91
CA PHE A 664 0.21 20.94 7.99
C PHE A 664 -0.75 19.75 8.22
N SER A 665 -2.07 19.98 8.24
CA SER A 665 -3.06 18.89 8.37
C SER A 665 -2.98 17.92 7.19
N LEU A 666 -2.86 18.42 5.96
CA LEU A 666 -2.72 17.59 4.76
C LEU A 666 -1.38 16.86 4.73
N GLY A 667 -0.29 17.48 5.18
CA GLY A 667 1.03 16.86 5.28
C GLY A 667 1.03 15.70 6.29
N LEU A 668 0.53 15.95 7.50
CA LEU A 668 0.38 14.90 8.52
C LEU A 668 -0.60 13.81 8.07
N GLY A 669 -1.72 14.19 7.44
CA GLY A 669 -2.69 13.26 6.85
C GLY A 669 -2.07 12.37 5.76
N SER A 670 -1.26 12.95 4.88
CA SER A 670 -0.56 12.20 3.83
C SER A 670 0.44 11.21 4.43
N LEU A 671 1.20 11.65 5.44
CA LEU A 671 2.19 10.81 6.11
C LEU A 671 1.53 9.65 6.86
N VAL A 672 0.48 9.90 7.66
CA VAL A 672 -0.18 8.84 8.42
C VAL A 672 -0.90 7.85 7.52
N LEU A 673 -1.53 8.30 6.42
CA LEU A 673 -2.14 7.40 5.44
C LEU A 673 -1.08 6.55 4.74
N GLY A 674 0.03 7.15 4.29
CA GLY A 674 1.14 6.38 3.71
C GLY A 674 1.74 5.37 4.71
N ALA A 675 1.92 5.79 5.96
CA ALA A 675 2.40 4.92 7.03
C ALA A 675 1.45 3.77 7.34
N LEU A 676 0.13 3.98 7.28
CA LEU A 676 -0.87 2.92 7.40
C LEU A 676 -0.70 1.89 6.29
N TRP A 677 -0.46 2.31 5.04
CA TRP A 677 -0.17 1.36 3.95
C TRP A 677 1.04 0.48 4.28
N ALA A 678 2.15 1.10 4.70
CA ALA A 678 3.40 0.42 4.98
C ALA A 678 3.40 -0.38 6.31
N THR A 679 2.42 -0.15 7.18
CA THR A 679 2.25 -0.85 8.47
C THR A 679 1.20 -1.95 8.39
N ASN A 680 0.07 -1.69 7.75
CA ASN A 680 -1.01 -2.65 7.48
C ASN A 680 -1.77 -2.21 6.22
N THR A 681 -1.41 -2.78 5.07
CA THR A 681 -1.82 -2.31 3.74
C THR A 681 -3.32 -2.14 3.55
N TRP A 682 -4.14 -2.99 4.17
CA TRP A 682 -5.60 -2.95 4.01
C TRP A 682 -6.30 -1.84 4.83
N ASP A 683 -5.59 -1.19 5.74
CA ASP A 683 -6.10 -0.01 6.45
C ASP A 683 -6.12 1.23 5.54
N TYR A 684 -5.20 1.32 4.57
CA TYR A 684 -5.06 2.49 3.71
C TYR A 684 -6.35 2.89 2.96
N PRO A 685 -7.07 1.99 2.26
CA PRO A 685 -8.32 2.35 1.58
C PRO A 685 -9.38 2.89 2.54
N THR A 686 -9.53 2.26 3.70
CA THR A 686 -10.54 2.61 4.71
C THR A 686 -10.28 4.00 5.27
N TYR A 687 -9.07 4.27 5.77
CA TYR A 687 -8.76 5.57 6.37
C TYR A 687 -8.63 6.69 5.33
N THR A 688 -8.21 6.37 4.09
CA THR A 688 -8.25 7.33 2.98
C THR A 688 -9.69 7.75 2.69
N LEU A 689 -10.64 6.80 2.62
CA LEU A 689 -12.04 7.14 2.40
C LEU A 689 -12.61 7.99 3.54
N ILE A 690 -12.32 7.64 4.80
CA ILE A 690 -12.74 8.44 5.97
C ILE A 690 -12.16 9.85 5.88
N PHE A 691 -10.88 9.99 5.53
CA PHE A 691 -10.23 11.30 5.38
C PHE A 691 -10.86 12.14 4.25
N LEU A 692 -11.16 11.52 3.10
CA LEU A 692 -11.85 12.20 1.99
C LEU A 692 -13.28 12.64 2.36
N ILE A 693 -14.01 11.81 3.11
CA ILE A 693 -15.31 12.18 3.66
C ILE A 693 -15.17 13.36 4.63
N ALA A 694 -14.16 13.34 5.51
CA ALA A 694 -13.92 14.43 6.45
C ALA A 694 -13.51 15.74 5.74
N LEU A 695 -12.75 15.66 4.65
CA LEU A 695 -12.47 16.80 3.76
C LEU A 695 -13.76 17.36 3.15
N ALA A 696 -14.68 16.50 2.73
CA ALA A 696 -15.97 16.91 2.17
C ALA A 696 -16.86 17.57 3.23
N ILE A 697 -16.91 17.00 4.44
CA ILE A 697 -17.60 17.58 5.60
C ILE A 697 -17.00 18.95 5.93
N GLY A 698 -15.67 19.05 6.08
CA GLY A 698 -15.01 20.32 6.38
C GLY A 698 -15.26 21.39 5.31
N ALA A 699 -15.24 21.02 4.03
CA ALA A 699 -15.56 21.94 2.94
C ALA A 699 -17.02 22.41 2.95
N TYR A 700 -17.95 21.51 3.29
CA TYR A 700 -19.36 21.85 3.47
C TYR A 700 -19.56 22.76 4.69
N GLU A 701 -18.98 22.43 5.85
CA GLU A 701 -19.12 23.21 7.08
C GLU A 701 -18.55 24.63 6.92
N GLU A 702 -17.41 24.79 6.23
CA GLU A 702 -16.81 26.11 5.97
C GLU A 702 -17.73 27.03 5.14
N ARG A 703 -18.46 26.47 4.16
CA ARG A 703 -19.17 27.26 3.15
C ARG A 703 -20.70 27.16 3.25
N GLN A 704 -21.21 26.22 4.05
CA GLN A 704 -22.62 25.79 4.14
C GLN A 704 -23.25 25.38 2.80
N ARG A 705 -22.42 25.11 1.77
CA ARG A 705 -22.85 24.65 0.43
C ARG A 705 -21.68 23.98 -0.30
N LEU A 706 -22.00 23.03 -1.18
CA LEU A 706 -21.04 22.41 -2.11
C LEU A 706 -21.12 23.11 -3.49
N ASP A 707 -20.45 24.25 -3.64
CA ASP A 707 -20.31 24.91 -4.94
C ASP A 707 -19.18 24.30 -5.80
N ARG A 708 -19.11 24.69 -7.08
CA ARG A 708 -18.08 24.19 -8.02
C ARG A 708 -16.66 24.36 -7.49
N GLN A 709 -16.41 25.44 -6.75
CA GLN A 709 -15.10 25.70 -6.17
C GLN A 709 -14.81 24.77 -4.99
N ALA A 710 -15.79 24.50 -4.13
CA ALA A 710 -15.67 23.52 -3.04
C ALA A 710 -15.35 22.12 -3.58
N VAL A 711 -16.04 21.68 -4.64
CA VAL A 711 -15.79 20.40 -5.31
C VAL A 711 -14.38 20.36 -5.92
N LEU A 712 -13.94 21.43 -6.59
CA LEU A 712 -12.59 21.52 -7.12
C LEU A 712 -11.53 21.43 -6.02
N TRP A 713 -11.73 22.13 -4.90
CA TRP A 713 -10.78 22.13 -3.78
C TRP A 713 -10.74 20.78 -3.07
N LEU A 714 -11.90 20.12 -2.91
CA LEU A 714 -11.96 18.75 -2.42
C LEU A 714 -11.16 17.80 -3.33
N GLY A 715 -11.36 17.90 -4.64
CA GLY A 715 -10.63 17.10 -5.62
C GLY A 715 -9.12 17.34 -5.58
N VAL A 716 -8.69 18.60 -5.54
CA VAL A 716 -7.25 18.96 -5.46
C VAL A 716 -6.64 18.51 -4.14
N ARG A 717 -7.27 18.80 -3.00
CA ARG A 717 -6.75 18.43 -1.67
C ARG A 717 -6.70 16.91 -1.51
N GLY A 718 -7.76 16.21 -1.93
CA GLY A 718 -7.79 14.74 -1.93
C GLY A 718 -6.72 14.13 -2.82
N ALA A 719 -6.56 14.63 -4.05
CA ALA A 719 -5.52 14.16 -4.96
C ALA A 719 -4.11 14.43 -4.41
N LEU A 720 -3.87 15.63 -3.86
CA LEU A 720 -2.60 15.97 -3.22
C LEU A 720 -2.30 15.01 -2.05
N THR A 721 -3.27 14.71 -1.20
CA THR A 721 -3.08 13.78 -0.08
C THR A 721 -2.77 12.37 -0.57
N VAL A 722 -3.54 11.84 -1.53
CA VAL A 722 -3.33 10.48 -2.05
C VAL A 722 -1.96 10.37 -2.73
N VAL A 723 -1.62 11.32 -3.61
CA VAL A 723 -0.33 11.34 -4.31
C VAL A 723 0.82 11.50 -3.31
N ALA A 724 0.72 12.43 -2.37
CA ALA A 724 1.76 12.63 -1.35
C ALA A 724 1.90 11.40 -0.44
N SER A 725 0.80 10.74 -0.06
CA SER A 725 0.86 9.54 0.79
C SER A 725 1.64 8.40 0.13
N TYR A 726 1.48 8.22 -1.18
CA TYR A 726 2.25 7.25 -1.97
C TYR A 726 3.72 7.68 -2.14
N LEU A 727 3.98 8.95 -2.47
CA LEU A 727 5.34 9.44 -2.71
C LEU A 727 6.21 9.43 -1.44
N LEU A 728 5.63 9.80 -0.29
CA LEU A 728 6.34 9.81 1.00
C LEU A 728 6.85 8.41 1.38
N LEU A 729 6.14 7.35 0.99
CA LEU A 729 6.51 5.95 1.23
C LEU A 729 7.02 5.27 -0.05
N GLY A 730 7.45 6.05 -1.05
CA GLY A 730 7.99 5.55 -2.32
C GLY A 730 9.07 4.46 -2.17
N PRO A 731 10.05 4.60 -1.25
CA PRO A 731 11.05 3.55 -1.03
C PRO A 731 10.46 2.20 -0.57
N PHE A 732 9.37 2.22 0.20
CA PHE A 732 8.65 1.00 0.58
C PHE A 732 7.95 0.39 -0.64
N HIS A 733 7.17 1.19 -1.38
CA HIS A 733 6.41 0.71 -2.54
C HIS A 733 7.29 0.19 -3.67
N GLY A 734 8.50 0.73 -3.84
CA GLY A 734 9.45 0.25 -4.86
C GLY A 734 10.05 -1.12 -4.57
N ARG A 735 9.93 -1.64 -3.34
CA ARG A 735 10.51 -2.92 -2.90
C ARG A 735 9.48 -3.92 -2.34
N PHE A 736 8.23 -3.48 -2.15
CA PHE A 736 7.14 -4.32 -1.65
C PHE A 736 6.38 -5.02 -2.80
N GLY A 737 6.35 -6.35 -2.78
CA GLY A 737 5.60 -7.17 -3.72
C GLY A 737 4.22 -7.54 -3.18
N SER A 738 3.15 -7.10 -3.85
CA SER A 738 1.79 -7.50 -3.50
C SER A 738 1.41 -8.85 -4.13
N ALA A 739 0.98 -9.81 -3.31
CA ALA A 739 0.43 -11.08 -3.79
C ALA A 739 -0.97 -10.91 -4.42
N TYR A 740 -1.73 -9.92 -3.95
CA TYR A 740 -3.07 -9.61 -4.45
C TYR A 740 -2.99 -8.42 -5.42
N SER A 741 -3.38 -8.64 -6.67
CA SER A 741 -3.29 -7.64 -7.74
C SER A 741 -4.63 -7.30 -8.39
N GLN A 742 -5.72 -7.90 -7.92
CA GLN A 742 -7.06 -7.69 -8.45
C GLN A 742 -8.11 -7.66 -7.34
N ILE A 743 -9.21 -6.96 -7.59
CA ILE A 743 -10.38 -6.90 -6.72
C ILE A 743 -11.47 -7.73 -7.41
N GLU A 744 -12.05 -8.67 -6.68
CA GLU A 744 -13.16 -9.49 -7.16
C GLU A 744 -14.28 -9.58 -6.11
N LEU A 745 -15.51 -9.82 -6.58
CA LEU A 745 -16.64 -10.07 -5.69
C LEU A 745 -16.51 -11.47 -5.10
N TRP A 746 -16.61 -11.57 -3.77
CA TRP A 746 -16.54 -12.85 -3.06
C TRP A 746 -17.71 -13.77 -3.42
N ARG A 747 -17.38 -14.97 -3.91
CA ARG A 747 -18.34 -16.02 -4.32
C ARG A 747 -18.43 -17.21 -3.36
N GLY A 748 -17.57 -17.25 -2.34
CA GLY A 748 -17.52 -18.34 -1.38
C GLY A 748 -18.58 -18.23 -0.26
N PRO A 749 -18.50 -19.11 0.76
CA PRO A 749 -19.32 -19.04 1.96
C PRO A 749 -19.22 -17.67 2.63
N ARG A 750 -20.32 -17.23 3.24
CA ARG A 750 -20.41 -15.95 3.97
C ARG A 750 -20.65 -16.21 5.44
N THR A 751 -20.22 -15.28 6.29
CA THR A 751 -20.47 -15.31 7.73
C THR A 751 -21.98 -15.37 8.00
N PRO A 752 -22.47 -16.38 8.73
CA PRO A 752 -23.88 -16.45 9.15
C PRO A 752 -24.27 -15.23 9.99
N LEU A 753 -25.55 -14.83 9.92
CA LEU A 753 -26.05 -13.68 10.68
C LEU A 753 -25.85 -13.85 12.20
N LYS A 754 -26.00 -15.08 12.71
CA LYS A 754 -25.75 -15.39 14.12
C LYS A 754 -24.33 -15.02 14.54
N ASP A 755 -23.32 -15.51 13.81
CA ASP A 755 -21.91 -15.31 14.14
C ASP A 755 -21.54 -13.82 13.96
N TYR A 756 -22.07 -13.18 12.92
CA TYR A 756 -21.93 -11.74 12.72
C TYR A 756 -22.48 -10.92 13.90
N LEU A 757 -23.65 -11.29 14.44
CA LEU A 757 -24.22 -10.65 15.62
C LEU A 757 -23.44 -10.96 16.90
N VAL A 758 -22.81 -12.13 17.01
CA VAL A 758 -21.91 -12.41 18.14
C VAL A 758 -20.68 -11.50 18.09
N ILE A 759 -20.09 -11.32 16.90
CA ILE A 759 -18.89 -10.50 16.70
C ILE A 759 -19.20 -9.01 16.86
N HIS A 760 -20.25 -8.49 16.24
CA HIS A 760 -20.52 -7.05 16.15
C HIS A 760 -21.74 -6.56 16.95
N GLY A 761 -22.49 -7.47 17.59
CA GLY A 761 -23.80 -7.16 18.19
C GLY A 761 -23.77 -6.04 19.22
N VAL A 762 -22.73 -5.96 20.06
CA VAL A 762 -22.58 -4.88 21.04
C VAL A 762 -22.48 -3.51 20.35
N PHE A 763 -21.64 -3.40 19.34
CA PHE A 763 -21.45 -2.15 18.58
C PHE A 763 -22.71 -1.77 17.80
N LEU A 764 -23.34 -2.74 17.14
CA LEU A 764 -24.59 -2.54 16.41
C LEU A 764 -25.72 -2.12 17.34
N PHE A 765 -25.81 -2.70 18.54
CA PHE A 765 -26.79 -2.33 19.55
C PHE A 765 -26.60 -0.87 19.99
N ILE A 766 -25.37 -0.47 20.34
CA ILE A 766 -25.06 0.91 20.74
C ILE A 766 -25.39 1.89 19.60
N LEU A 767 -24.99 1.58 18.37
CA LEU A 767 -25.23 2.42 17.19
C LEU A 767 -26.73 2.53 16.89
N ALA A 768 -27.45 1.40 16.86
CA ALA A 768 -28.89 1.38 16.61
C ALA A 768 -29.64 2.18 17.67
N PHE A 769 -29.30 1.99 18.95
CA PHE A 769 -29.91 2.73 20.05
C PHE A 769 -29.60 4.23 19.95
N TYR A 770 -28.37 4.61 19.61
CA TYR A 770 -28.00 6.00 19.37
C TYR A 770 -28.79 6.62 18.21
N LEU A 771 -28.89 5.93 17.07
CA LEU A 771 -29.65 6.39 15.91
C LEU A 771 -31.14 6.52 16.23
N ILE A 772 -31.71 5.60 17.01
CA ILE A 772 -33.09 5.69 17.52
C ILE A 772 -33.21 6.91 18.42
N ALA A 773 -32.37 7.06 19.44
CA ALA A 773 -32.40 8.21 20.35
C ALA A 773 -32.27 9.55 19.60
N LEU A 774 -31.38 9.62 18.61
CA LEU A 774 -31.21 10.78 17.73
C LEU A 774 -32.47 11.02 16.89
N ALA A 775 -33.10 9.97 16.36
CA ALA A 775 -34.34 10.08 15.61
C ALA A 775 -35.48 10.65 16.46
N PHE A 776 -35.54 10.34 17.75
CA PHE A 776 -36.56 10.83 18.70
C PHE A 776 -36.22 12.18 19.36
N ARG A 777 -35.02 12.74 19.15
CA ARG A 777 -34.60 14.01 19.74
C ARG A 777 -35.45 15.19 19.23
N PRO A 778 -35.97 16.07 20.12
CA PRO A 778 -36.65 17.30 19.72
C PRO A 778 -35.71 18.19 18.89
N GLY A 779 -36.20 18.73 17.77
CA GLY A 779 -35.45 19.66 16.90
C GLY A 779 -34.81 19.06 15.65
N VAL A 780 -34.61 17.73 15.55
CA VAL A 780 -34.11 17.11 14.30
C VAL A 780 -35.21 17.15 13.23
N ARG A 781 -34.99 17.80 12.08
CA ARG A 781 -35.99 17.94 11.00
C ARG A 781 -35.78 17.02 9.79
N ASN A 782 -34.79 16.11 9.84
CA ASN A 782 -34.52 15.16 8.75
C ASN A 782 -35.75 14.24 8.49
N GLY A 783 -36.09 14.06 7.21
CA GLY A 783 -37.18 13.19 6.75
C GLY A 783 -37.13 11.78 7.35
N LEU A 784 -35.93 11.18 7.45
CA LEU A 784 -35.75 9.82 7.99
C LEU A 784 -36.14 9.76 9.49
N ALA A 785 -35.70 10.74 10.27
CA ALA A 785 -36.03 10.86 11.69
C ALA A 785 -37.52 11.17 11.93
N ARG A 786 -38.16 11.94 11.04
CA ARG A 786 -39.60 12.23 11.08
C ARG A 786 -40.43 10.98 10.78
N THR A 787 -40.02 10.19 9.78
CA THR A 787 -40.65 8.91 9.45
C THR A 787 -40.55 7.93 10.61
N VAL A 788 -39.35 7.70 11.15
CA VAL A 788 -39.16 6.83 12.33
C VAL A 788 -40.01 7.26 13.53
N ARG A 789 -40.07 8.57 13.85
CA ARG A 789 -40.94 9.11 14.91
C ARG A 789 -42.42 8.90 14.65
N PHE A 790 -42.86 9.17 13.42
CA PHE A 790 -44.26 9.02 13.04
C PHE A 790 -44.71 7.57 13.21
N PHE A 791 -43.92 6.61 12.73
CA PHE A 791 -44.20 5.18 12.87
C PHE A 791 -44.08 4.68 14.30
N GLY A 792 -43.06 5.12 15.06
CA GLY A 792 -42.94 4.76 16.47
C GLY A 792 -44.12 5.23 17.32
N ARG A 793 -44.65 6.44 17.06
CA ARG A 793 -45.80 6.99 17.76
C ARG A 793 -47.15 6.47 17.25
N HIS A 794 -47.23 6.07 15.98
CA HIS A 794 -48.48 5.68 15.31
C HIS A 794 -48.38 4.30 14.65
N TRP A 795 -47.71 3.35 15.31
CA TRP A 795 -47.42 2.02 14.76
C TRP A 795 -48.66 1.31 14.18
N LYS A 796 -49.80 1.41 14.87
CA LYS A 796 -51.09 0.83 14.42
C LYS A 796 -51.63 1.42 13.12
N ARG A 797 -51.16 2.61 12.70
CA ARG A 797 -51.62 3.33 11.49
C ARG A 797 -50.62 3.24 10.32
N ARG A 798 -49.54 2.47 10.47
CA ARG A 798 -48.43 2.37 9.50
C ARG A 798 -48.85 2.06 8.07
N TRP A 799 -49.76 1.10 7.89
CA TRP A 799 -50.23 0.68 6.57
C TRP A 799 -51.08 1.74 5.87
N ARG A 800 -51.91 2.45 6.64
CA ARG A 800 -52.72 3.55 6.13
C ARG A 800 -51.84 4.74 5.72
N ALA A 801 -50.75 4.98 6.44
CA ALA A 801 -49.78 6.01 6.10
C ALA A 801 -48.93 5.65 4.87
N TRP A 802 -48.59 4.37 4.67
CA TRP A 802 -47.94 3.87 3.45
C TRP A 802 -48.80 4.13 2.21
N ALA A 803 -50.07 3.73 2.27
CA ALA A 803 -51.01 3.93 1.17
C ALA A 803 -51.23 5.43 0.85
N LEU A 804 -51.22 6.29 1.87
CA LEU A 804 -51.28 7.75 1.67
C LEU A 804 -49.97 8.29 1.07
N TYR A 805 -48.82 7.78 1.51
CA TYR A 805 -47.51 8.16 0.96
C TYR A 805 -47.41 7.87 -0.54
N GLU A 806 -47.73 6.65 -0.97
CA GLU A 806 -47.74 6.27 -2.39
C GLU A 806 -48.68 7.12 -3.24
N ARG A 807 -49.84 7.49 -2.70
CA ARG A 807 -50.85 8.27 -3.43
C ARG A 807 -50.55 9.78 -3.47
N TRP A 808 -49.89 10.35 -2.46
CA TRP A 808 -49.82 11.81 -2.27
C TRP A 808 -48.42 12.40 -2.44
N VAL A 809 -47.35 11.62 -2.29
CA VAL A 809 -45.97 12.15 -2.38
C VAL A 809 -45.41 11.96 -3.79
N ARG A 810 -45.43 13.03 -4.58
CA ARG A 810 -44.95 13.02 -5.99
C ARG A 810 -43.47 13.35 -6.17
N CYS A 811 -42.82 13.95 -5.18
CA CYS A 811 -41.41 14.34 -5.23
C CYS A 811 -40.69 14.05 -3.89
N PRO A 812 -40.52 12.77 -3.51
CA PRO A 812 -39.85 12.45 -2.26
C PRO A 812 -38.34 12.75 -2.36
N THR A 813 -37.74 13.23 -1.27
CA THR A 813 -36.28 13.27 -1.17
C THR A 813 -35.75 11.84 -1.00
N LEU A 814 -34.54 11.56 -1.51
CA LEU A 814 -33.92 10.23 -1.45
C LEU A 814 -33.96 9.61 -0.04
N GLY A 815 -33.67 10.41 0.99
CA GLY A 815 -33.72 9.98 2.39
C GLY A 815 -35.12 9.65 2.90
N TYR A 816 -36.16 10.31 2.37
CA TYR A 816 -37.55 9.98 2.69
C TYR A 816 -37.95 8.67 1.99
N SER A 817 -37.63 8.50 0.71
CA SER A 817 -37.87 7.25 -0.03
C SER A 817 -37.19 6.03 0.60
N LEU A 818 -35.91 6.15 0.95
CA LEU A 818 -35.15 5.07 1.59
C LEU A 818 -35.71 4.70 2.98
N ALA A 819 -36.17 5.69 3.75
CA ALA A 819 -36.78 5.47 5.06
C ALA A 819 -38.06 4.62 4.96
N TRP A 820 -38.90 4.93 3.98
CA TRP A 820 -40.14 4.20 3.73
C TRP A 820 -39.82 2.77 3.21
N VAL A 821 -38.91 2.60 2.25
CA VAL A 821 -38.50 1.28 1.72
C VAL A 821 -37.92 0.35 2.80
N ALA A 822 -37.01 0.84 3.64
CA ALA A 822 -36.42 0.03 4.71
C ALA A 822 -37.46 -0.48 5.72
N LEU A 823 -38.53 0.28 5.94
CA LEU A 823 -39.63 -0.08 6.84
C LEU A 823 -40.64 -1.04 6.21
N ALA A 824 -40.79 -1.02 4.88
CA ALA A 824 -41.62 -1.99 4.15
C ALA A 824 -40.98 -3.40 4.18
N VAL A 825 -39.66 -3.47 4.09
CA VAL A 825 -38.90 -4.73 4.11
C VAL A 825 -38.81 -5.34 5.52
N GLY A 826 -38.74 -4.53 6.58
CA GLY A 826 -38.68 -5.02 7.97
C GLY A 826 -40.00 -5.49 8.58
N GLY A 827 -41.08 -5.55 7.80
CA GLY A 827 -42.42 -5.96 8.25
C GLY A 827 -43.04 -7.14 7.48
N ALA A 828 -42.31 -7.72 6.54
CA ALA A 828 -42.56 -9.03 5.95
C ALA A 828 -41.67 -10.06 6.67
#